data_AF-A0A3D0LDZ3-F1
#
_entry.id   AF-A0A3D0LDZ3-F1
#
_cell.length_a   1.000
_cell.length_b   1.000
_cell.length_c   1.000
_cell.angle_alpha   90.00
_cell.angle_beta   90.00
_cell.angle_gamma   90.00
#
_symmetry.space_group_name_H-M   'P 1'
#
loop_
_entity.id
_entity.type
_entity.pdbx_description
1 polymer ?
#
loop_
_entity_poly.entity_id
_entity_poly.type
_entity_poly.pdbx_seq_one_letter_code
_entity_poly.pdbx_strand_id
1 'polypeptide(L)'
;MPAREANYNNKFIISDILVGIVIALVSIPISMGYALVAGIPAVYGLYGSIFPILIFAFISSSPRFVFGVDAAPAALVGGMLASLGITSGSEEAAGLVPVITLITGLWLLFFFLIRASRILKFISQPVVGGFITGIGVTIICMQIPKLFGGNSGSGEVPELLVHIYDEARDGISVLSLILGISTVIIILTFKRFAPKVPMSGILVFVGALLEYLFKLSKEGVKLLPAVKNGFPEFSFPDMTLLDGRITEVIVPSMTIAMVILAETLLASSNLAQKHDEKLSPRRENLAYSICNIVASFIGCCPVNGSVSRSGIADQYRCRSQIMSVTAGLVMLLIVMFGTGFISYLPVPILTGIVISALIGTFEFHLARKLKKIDKTEYMIFYAAFFTVLLFGTIYGVFVGIILSAVTFIARASNPMTAFLGVVPSVEGFHSLKRMKNSRPLKGVIIYRFTGALFYANIDRFQQDIEDAVKEDTKLIIIDAGTIGSIDLTAAERIMTMYNKYKKRGIDFYIAGHVDSINDMLRAYGAGEIIKAGNVKPRIIQVLQEKGIEPPYIYDESYSPAPGKASRRLAEFEWAYGMDADRIMQRLAADIATKITEDPDFDITNDEFDIRKYIKENESAYGDHWNIVDEEELLELLEIRLAIMIEEGKTVSSKTEILTSSAMNRIDSRLLERQMNLEIKIMEKNRPSIERILRRRYERDEHMKKHHPKAFSRIAAERAKRFEMLREKNPALYEEIQTIWNSLDVKQ
;
A
#
# COMPACT_ATOMS: atom_id res chain seq x y z
N MET A 1 -1.50 5.16 36.00
CA MET A 1 -0.16 4.79 35.48
C MET A 1 0.31 3.55 36.23
N PRO A 2 0.46 2.37 35.60
CA PRO A 2 1.51 1.44 36.07
C PRO A 2 1.90 0.32 35.05
N ALA A 3 2.56 0.63 33.94
CA ALA A 3 3.21 -0.42 33.12
C ALA A 3 4.31 0.10 32.18
N ARG A 4 4.30 1.41 31.88
CA ARG A 4 5.17 2.02 30.85
C ARG A 4 6.54 2.50 31.34
N GLU A 5 6.74 2.68 32.64
CA GLU A 5 7.97 3.26 33.18
C GLU A 5 9.04 2.23 33.55
N ALA A 6 8.71 0.93 33.63
CA ALA A 6 9.64 -0.10 34.10
C ALA A 6 10.87 -0.31 33.18
N ASN A 7 10.84 0.19 31.94
CA ASN A 7 11.95 0.16 30.98
C ASN A 7 12.21 1.52 30.31
N TYR A 8 11.68 2.63 30.86
CA TYR A 8 11.93 3.95 30.30
C TYR A 8 13.27 4.50 30.81
N ASN A 9 14.26 4.59 29.92
CA ASN A 9 15.58 5.09 30.27
C ASN A 9 15.52 6.62 30.50
N ASN A 10 16.01 7.09 31.65
CA ASN A 10 16.08 8.51 32.02
C ASN A 10 16.73 9.41 30.94
N LYS A 11 17.56 8.83 30.06
CA LYS A 11 18.16 9.53 28.92
C LYS A 11 17.15 10.08 27.90
N PHE A 12 15.92 9.54 27.85
CA PHE A 12 14.90 10.00 26.89
C PHE A 12 14.03 11.15 27.43
N ILE A 13 14.03 11.42 28.74
CA ILE A 13 13.20 12.48 29.35
C ILE A 13 13.55 13.85 28.75
N ILE A 14 14.83 14.20 28.68
CA ILE A 14 15.30 15.49 28.15
C ILE A 14 14.90 15.63 26.67
N SER A 15 15.05 14.56 25.90
CA SER A 15 14.65 14.55 24.49
C SER A 15 13.15 14.78 24.34
N ASP A 16 12.32 14.07 25.11
CA ASP A 16 10.86 14.21 25.04
C ASP A 16 10.38 15.59 25.53
N ILE A 17 11.07 16.20 26.51
CA ILE A 17 10.82 17.59 26.93
C ILE A 17 11.10 18.57 25.80
N LEU A 18 12.27 18.47 25.15
CA LEU A 18 12.62 19.34 24.03
C LEU A 18 11.62 19.19 22.87
N VAL A 19 11.18 17.95 22.58
CA VAL A 19 10.12 17.70 21.62
C VAL A 19 8.81 18.34 22.06
N GLY A 20 8.44 18.24 23.33
CA GLY A 20 7.23 18.87 23.86
C GLY A 20 7.23 20.39 23.72
N ILE A 21 8.37 21.06 23.92
CA ILE A 21 8.53 22.50 23.66
C ILE A 21 8.30 22.80 22.17
N VAL A 22 8.92 22.04 21.28
CA VAL A 22 8.71 22.18 19.83
C VAL A 22 7.24 21.98 19.46
N ILE A 23 6.58 20.96 20.02
CA ILE A 23 5.18 20.65 19.78
C ILE A 23 4.27 21.77 20.29
N ALA A 24 4.54 22.37 21.45
CA ALA A 24 3.81 23.54 21.93
C ALA A 24 3.93 24.72 20.95
N LEU A 25 5.15 25.08 20.56
CA LEU A 25 5.41 26.20 19.65
C LEU A 25 4.73 26.02 18.29
N VAL A 26 4.67 24.79 17.78
CA VAL A 26 3.94 24.48 16.54
C VAL A 26 2.42 24.42 16.75
N SER A 27 1.96 23.93 17.90
CA SER A 27 0.52 23.74 18.18
C SER A 27 -0.22 25.06 18.36
N ILE A 28 0.39 26.06 19.01
CA ILE A 28 -0.26 27.35 19.30
C ILE A 28 -0.84 27.99 18.03
N PRO A 29 -0.04 28.33 17.00
CA PRO A 29 -0.57 29.00 15.81
C PRO A 29 -1.57 28.12 15.04
N ILE A 30 -1.32 26.81 14.97
CA ILE A 30 -2.16 25.87 14.23
C ILE A 30 -3.55 25.75 14.88
N SER A 31 -3.59 25.53 16.20
CA SER A 31 -4.85 25.38 16.93
C SER A 31 -5.66 26.67 16.96
N MET A 32 -5.01 27.83 17.06
CA MET A 32 -5.67 29.14 16.94
C MET A 32 -6.29 29.34 15.55
N GLY A 33 -5.59 28.94 14.49
CA GLY A 33 -6.12 28.94 13.13
C GLY A 33 -7.38 28.07 13.01
N TYR A 34 -7.35 26.85 13.56
CA TYR A 34 -8.49 25.93 13.51
C TYR A 34 -9.68 26.38 14.36
N ALA A 35 -9.49 27.05 15.49
CA ALA A 35 -10.59 27.68 16.20
C ALA A 35 -11.36 28.69 15.33
N LEU A 36 -10.63 29.49 14.54
CA LEU A 36 -11.25 30.41 13.56
C LEU A 36 -11.99 29.67 12.44
N VAL A 37 -11.56 28.45 12.09
CA VAL A 37 -12.27 27.60 11.12
C VAL A 37 -13.56 27.04 11.73
N ALA A 38 -13.53 26.70 13.02
CA ALA A 38 -14.70 26.24 13.78
C ALA A 38 -15.69 27.37 14.12
N GLY A 39 -15.45 28.60 13.68
CA GLY A 39 -16.34 29.74 13.92
C GLY A 39 -16.26 30.33 15.33
N ILE A 40 -15.23 29.99 16.13
CA ILE A 40 -15.02 30.52 17.48
C ILE A 40 -13.76 31.40 17.56
N PRO A 41 -13.64 32.29 18.56
CA PRO A 41 -12.44 33.09 18.77
C PRO A 41 -11.16 32.23 18.86
N ALA A 42 -10.07 32.72 18.28
CA ALA A 42 -8.79 32.01 18.17
C ALA A 42 -8.25 31.48 19.51
N VAL A 43 -8.54 32.18 20.61
CA VAL A 43 -8.12 31.80 21.96
C VAL A 43 -8.60 30.41 22.37
N TYR A 44 -9.81 30.02 21.97
CA TYR A 44 -10.34 28.70 22.31
C TYR A 44 -9.54 27.57 21.67
N GLY A 45 -8.86 27.85 20.56
CA GLY A 45 -7.90 26.94 19.94
C GLY A 45 -6.71 26.63 20.86
N LEU A 46 -6.22 27.65 21.55
CA LEU A 46 -5.14 27.50 22.54
C LEU A 46 -5.64 26.74 23.76
N TYR A 47 -6.82 27.10 24.29
CA TYR A 47 -7.39 26.45 25.47
C TYR A 47 -7.69 24.96 25.26
N GLY A 48 -8.31 24.62 24.11
CA GLY A 48 -8.62 23.24 23.73
C GLY A 48 -7.40 22.39 23.41
N SER A 49 -6.21 22.98 23.33
CA SER A 49 -4.96 22.24 23.17
C SER A 49 -4.20 22.05 24.50
N ILE A 50 -4.65 22.63 25.63
CA ILE A 50 -3.97 22.48 26.93
C ILE A 50 -4.46 21.25 27.70
N PHE A 51 -5.75 21.17 28.04
CA PHE A 51 -6.24 20.07 28.89
C PHE A 51 -6.43 18.75 28.13
N PRO A 52 -6.97 18.76 26.89
CA PRO A 52 -7.09 17.54 26.11
C PRO A 52 -5.76 16.83 25.88
N ILE A 53 -4.67 17.56 25.58
CA ILE A 53 -3.35 16.93 25.38
C ILE A 53 -2.80 16.32 26.67
N LEU A 54 -3.06 16.94 27.84
CA LEU A 54 -2.67 16.42 29.15
C LEU A 54 -3.45 15.13 29.49
N ILE A 55 -4.77 15.15 29.31
CA ILE A 55 -5.63 13.98 29.54
C ILE A 55 -5.22 12.84 28.61
N PHE A 56 -4.99 13.17 27.34
CA PHE A 56 -4.53 12.21 26.34
C PHE A 56 -3.22 11.54 26.77
N ALA A 57 -2.27 12.31 27.31
CA ALA A 57 -0.99 11.77 27.78
C ALA A 57 -1.15 10.68 28.85
N PHE A 58 -2.15 10.80 29.73
CA PHE A 58 -2.41 9.82 30.79
C PHE A 58 -3.23 8.61 30.33
N ILE A 59 -4.17 8.82 29.40
CA ILE A 59 -5.14 7.79 29.01
C ILE A 59 -4.69 7.03 27.77
N SER A 60 -4.05 7.66 26.78
CA SER A 60 -3.71 7.02 25.51
C SER A 60 -2.75 5.83 25.67
N SER A 61 -2.91 4.85 24.78
CA SER A 61 -1.97 3.76 24.56
C SER A 61 -0.90 4.07 23.52
N SER A 62 -0.98 5.19 22.80
CA SER A 62 0.06 5.63 21.87
C SER A 62 1.15 6.46 22.58
N PRO A 63 2.46 6.25 22.32
CA PRO A 63 3.52 6.98 23.01
C PRO A 63 3.95 8.28 22.30
N ARG A 64 3.72 8.42 20.99
CA ARG A 64 4.27 9.53 20.16
C ARG A 64 3.18 10.35 19.47
N PHE A 65 1.94 10.13 19.85
CA PHE A 65 0.80 10.70 19.16
C PHE A 65 0.26 11.91 19.92
N VAL A 66 -0.04 12.97 19.16
CA VAL A 66 -0.42 14.30 19.68
C VAL A 66 -1.91 14.51 19.48
N PHE A 67 -2.58 14.99 20.52
CA PHE A 67 -4.01 15.22 20.54
C PHE A 67 -4.32 16.68 20.89
N GLY A 68 -5.28 17.30 20.22
CA GLY A 68 -5.68 18.69 20.46
C GLY A 68 -6.60 19.23 19.37
N VAL A 69 -6.72 20.55 19.24
CA VAL A 69 -7.58 21.16 18.20
C VAL A 69 -6.97 20.91 16.83
N ASP A 70 -7.73 20.33 15.91
CA ASP A 70 -7.25 19.88 14.60
C ASP A 70 -8.24 20.22 13.48
N ALA A 71 -7.80 20.03 12.23
CA ALA A 71 -8.44 20.62 11.06
C ALA A 71 -9.83 20.05 10.75
N ALA A 72 -9.96 18.71 10.75
CA ALA A 72 -11.18 18.04 10.30
C ALA A 72 -12.41 18.33 11.19
N PRO A 73 -12.34 18.19 12.53
CA PRO A 73 -13.48 18.54 13.37
C PRO A 73 -13.80 20.03 13.35
N ALA A 74 -12.77 20.89 13.26
CA ALA A 74 -12.97 22.34 13.17
C ALA A 74 -13.75 22.73 11.90
N ALA A 75 -13.39 22.17 10.75
CA ALA A 75 -14.09 22.39 9.48
C ALA A 75 -15.53 21.88 9.53
N LEU A 76 -15.76 20.71 10.13
CA LEU A 76 -17.11 20.15 10.29
C LEU A 76 -18.01 21.02 11.16
N VAL A 77 -17.48 21.53 12.28
CA VAL A 77 -18.23 22.46 13.13
C VAL A 77 -18.49 23.77 12.40
N GLY A 78 -17.51 24.33 11.69
CA GLY A 78 -17.71 25.54 10.90
C GLY A 78 -18.78 25.39 9.81
N GLY A 79 -18.77 24.26 9.09
CA GLY A 79 -19.80 23.94 8.10
C GLY A 79 -21.19 23.75 8.72
N MET A 80 -21.25 23.12 9.90
CA MET A 80 -22.49 22.97 10.65
C MET A 80 -23.06 24.31 11.14
N LEU A 81 -22.21 25.23 11.64
CA LEU A 81 -22.66 26.58 11.98
C LEU A 81 -23.21 27.31 10.75
N ALA A 82 -22.53 27.19 9.61
CA ALA A 82 -22.98 27.80 8.36
C ALA A 82 -24.35 27.24 7.90
N SER A 83 -24.57 25.93 8.00
CA SER A 83 -25.86 25.32 7.64
C SER A 83 -27.00 25.75 8.56
N LEU A 84 -26.68 26.15 9.80
CA LEU A 84 -27.62 26.72 10.76
C LEU A 84 -27.83 28.23 10.60
N GLY A 85 -27.13 28.88 9.64
CA GLY A 85 -27.16 30.32 9.45
C GLY A 85 -26.44 31.12 10.54
N ILE A 86 -25.59 30.47 11.34
CA ILE A 86 -24.88 31.11 12.45
C ILE A 86 -23.58 31.74 11.92
N THR A 87 -23.43 33.04 12.16
CA THR A 87 -22.25 33.78 11.71
C THR A 87 -21.02 33.40 12.52
N SER A 88 -19.91 33.10 11.85
CA SER A 88 -18.62 32.79 12.50
C SER A 88 -18.14 33.96 13.36
N GLY A 89 -17.70 33.67 14.58
CA GLY A 89 -17.25 34.67 15.55
C GLY A 89 -18.36 35.36 16.34
N SER A 90 -19.64 35.01 16.12
CA SER A 90 -20.77 35.49 16.92
C SER A 90 -20.79 34.90 18.33
N GLU A 91 -21.50 35.55 19.26
CA GLU A 91 -21.73 35.00 20.60
C GLU A 91 -22.52 33.69 20.54
N GLU A 92 -23.46 33.56 19.61
CA GLU A 92 -24.21 32.32 19.37
C GLU A 92 -23.27 31.17 18.96
N ALA A 93 -22.31 31.41 18.07
CA ALA A 93 -21.29 30.42 17.72
C ALA A 93 -20.42 30.05 18.93
N ALA A 94 -19.99 31.03 19.73
CA ALA A 94 -19.18 30.79 20.92
C ALA A 94 -19.94 29.97 21.99
N GLY A 95 -21.26 30.10 22.07
CA GLY A 95 -22.11 29.32 22.98
C GLY A 95 -22.46 27.92 22.47
N LEU A 96 -22.76 27.78 21.16
CA LEU A 96 -23.21 26.51 20.58
C LEU A 96 -22.07 25.50 20.35
N VAL A 97 -20.88 25.97 19.98
CA VAL A 97 -19.76 25.08 19.67
C VAL A 97 -19.35 24.18 20.85
N PRO A 98 -19.25 24.67 22.10
CA PRO A 98 -19.03 23.81 23.26
C PRO A 98 -20.11 22.74 23.46
N VAL A 99 -21.37 23.04 23.13
CA VAL A 99 -22.49 22.08 23.19
C VAL A 99 -22.30 20.98 22.14
N ILE A 100 -21.96 21.35 20.90
CA ILE A 100 -21.59 20.41 19.84
C ILE A 100 -20.44 19.50 20.32
N THR A 101 -19.41 20.08 20.92
CA THR A 101 -18.25 19.36 21.46
C THR A 101 -18.61 18.37 22.55
N LEU A 102 -19.52 18.74 23.46
CA LEU A 102 -20.00 17.85 24.51
C LEU A 102 -20.76 16.67 23.89
N ILE A 103 -21.68 16.92 22.96
CA ILE A 103 -22.45 15.88 22.28
C ILE A 103 -21.54 14.95 21.46
N THR A 104 -20.54 15.50 20.76
CA THR A 104 -19.50 14.71 20.09
C THR A 104 -18.75 13.83 21.09
N GLY A 105 -18.36 14.35 22.26
CA GLY A 105 -17.73 13.59 23.33
C GLY A 105 -18.61 12.44 23.86
N LEU A 106 -19.93 12.68 23.97
CA LEU A 106 -20.91 11.66 24.37
C LEU A 106 -21.10 10.59 23.29
N TRP A 107 -21.09 10.95 22.01
CA TRP A 107 -21.10 9.97 20.91
C TRP A 107 -19.84 9.09 20.90
N LEU A 108 -18.66 9.68 21.11
CA LEU A 108 -17.41 8.92 21.26
C LEU A 108 -17.47 7.97 22.45
N LEU A 109 -18.04 8.42 23.58
CA LEU A 109 -18.26 7.57 24.75
C LEU A 109 -19.22 6.42 24.44
N PHE A 110 -20.31 6.69 23.72
CA PHE A 110 -21.24 5.66 23.25
C PHE A 110 -20.54 4.64 22.34
N PHE A 111 -19.72 5.10 21.39
CA PHE A 111 -18.90 4.25 20.53
C PHE A 111 -17.91 3.39 21.32
N PHE A 112 -17.39 3.90 22.44
CA PHE A 112 -16.54 3.14 23.35
C PHE A 112 -17.33 2.00 24.02
N LEU A 113 -18.56 2.27 24.48
CA LEU A 113 -19.43 1.28 25.12
C LEU A 113 -19.79 0.14 24.17
N ILE A 114 -20.19 0.45 22.93
CA ILE A 114 -20.56 -0.56 21.92
C ILE A 114 -19.36 -1.21 21.21
N ARG A 115 -18.12 -0.80 21.54
CA ARG A 115 -16.88 -1.28 20.91
C ARG A 115 -16.82 -1.01 19.40
N ALA A 116 -17.35 0.14 18.96
CA ALA A 116 -17.41 0.55 17.55
C ALA A 116 -16.02 0.65 16.89
N SER A 117 -14.95 0.84 17.66
CA SER A 117 -13.57 0.88 17.17
C SER A 117 -13.14 -0.41 16.43
N ARG A 118 -13.92 -1.50 16.53
CA ARG A 118 -13.72 -2.72 15.73
C ARG A 118 -14.07 -2.54 14.25
N ILE A 119 -15.09 -1.73 13.94
CA ILE A 119 -15.60 -1.54 12.58
C ILE A 119 -14.56 -0.80 11.72
N LEU A 120 -13.77 0.08 12.33
CA LEU A 120 -12.72 0.82 11.64
C LEU A 120 -11.59 -0.06 11.07
N LYS A 121 -11.46 -1.32 11.53
CA LYS A 121 -10.54 -2.29 10.93
C LYS A 121 -10.90 -2.66 9.49
N PHE A 122 -12.14 -2.39 9.07
CA PHE A 122 -12.61 -2.67 7.72
C PHE A 122 -12.41 -1.50 6.76
N ILE A 123 -11.88 -0.37 7.21
CA ILE A 123 -11.55 0.76 6.33
C ILE A 123 -10.16 0.52 5.71
N SER A 124 -10.13 0.42 4.39
CA SER A 124 -8.89 0.20 3.65
C SER A 124 -8.01 1.46 3.61
N GLN A 125 -6.68 1.29 3.58
CA GLN A 125 -5.73 2.40 3.50
C GLN A 125 -5.97 3.36 2.30
N PRO A 126 -6.36 2.89 1.09
CA PRO A 126 -6.70 3.79 -0.02
C PRO A 126 -7.86 4.75 0.29
N VAL A 127 -8.90 4.27 0.99
CA VAL A 127 -10.04 5.12 1.40
C VAL A 127 -9.58 6.20 2.36
N VAL A 128 -8.77 5.84 3.35
CA VAL A 128 -8.21 6.79 4.33
C VAL A 128 -7.36 7.86 3.63
N GLY A 129 -6.48 7.44 2.72
CA GLY A 129 -5.63 8.37 1.99
C GLY A 129 -6.44 9.33 1.12
N GLY A 130 -7.47 8.83 0.41
CA GLY A 130 -8.35 9.66 -0.41
C GLY A 130 -9.14 10.65 0.44
N PHE A 131 -9.68 10.18 1.56
CA PHE A 131 -10.43 10.98 2.52
C PHE A 131 -9.61 12.12 3.15
N ILE A 132 -8.43 11.81 3.72
CA ILE A 132 -7.53 12.80 4.33
C ILE A 132 -7.10 13.85 3.30
N THR A 133 -6.77 13.41 2.08
CA THR A 133 -6.37 14.31 1.00
C THR A 133 -7.54 15.22 0.60
N GLY A 134 -8.77 14.68 0.55
CA GLY A 134 -9.98 15.44 0.24
C GLY A 134 -10.26 16.52 1.28
N ILE A 135 -10.23 16.16 2.56
CA ILE A 135 -10.39 17.11 3.68
C ILE A 135 -9.34 18.21 3.60
N GLY A 136 -8.07 17.84 3.43
CA GLY A 136 -7.00 18.83 3.41
C GLY A 136 -7.15 19.84 2.26
N VAL A 137 -7.62 19.41 1.08
CA VAL A 137 -7.92 20.32 -0.03
C VAL A 137 -9.10 21.24 0.30
N THR A 138 -10.21 20.70 0.81
CA THR A 138 -11.37 21.50 1.22
C THR A 138 -10.98 22.58 2.24
N ILE A 139 -10.18 22.24 3.25
CA ILE A 139 -9.74 23.20 4.27
C ILE A 139 -8.81 24.26 3.69
N ILE A 140 -7.90 23.89 2.77
CA ILE A 140 -7.09 24.88 2.06
C ILE A 140 -8.01 25.87 1.32
N CYS A 141 -9.05 25.40 0.62
CA CYS A 141 -10.02 26.27 -0.02
C CYS A 141 -10.71 27.22 0.98
N MET A 142 -11.09 26.76 2.18
CA MET A 142 -11.64 27.61 3.25
C MET A 142 -10.66 28.70 3.75
N GLN A 143 -9.34 28.46 3.61
CA GLN A 143 -8.28 29.35 4.11
C GLN A 143 -7.75 30.31 3.06
N ILE A 144 -7.89 30.02 1.76
CA ILE A 144 -7.37 30.87 0.68
C ILE A 144 -7.77 32.36 0.83
N PRO A 145 -9.04 32.72 1.15
CA PRO A 145 -9.42 34.13 1.29
C PRO A 145 -8.62 34.89 2.35
N LYS A 146 -8.30 34.23 3.47
CA LYS A 146 -7.52 34.83 4.56
C LYS A 146 -6.07 35.16 4.16
N LEU A 147 -5.53 34.50 3.13
CA LEU A 147 -4.20 34.85 2.61
C LEU A 147 -4.16 36.27 2.08
N PHE A 148 -5.23 36.76 1.43
CA PHE A 148 -5.30 38.10 0.88
C PHE A 148 -6.16 39.08 1.71
N GLY A 149 -6.49 38.72 2.95
CA GLY A 149 -7.21 39.58 3.89
C GLY A 149 -8.74 39.42 3.90
N GLY A 150 -9.31 38.50 3.11
CA GLY A 150 -10.73 38.14 3.13
C GLY A 150 -11.13 37.30 4.36
N ASN A 151 -12.40 36.88 4.42
CA ASN A 151 -12.92 36.02 5.49
C ASN A 151 -13.02 34.56 5.06
N SER A 152 -13.00 33.62 6.03
CA SER A 152 -13.13 32.20 5.70
C SER A 152 -14.49 31.88 5.07
N GLY A 153 -14.46 31.10 3.99
CA GLY A 153 -15.67 30.51 3.41
C GLY A 153 -16.12 29.26 4.17
N SER A 154 -17.36 28.86 3.89
CA SER A 154 -17.99 27.64 4.39
C SER A 154 -18.61 26.84 3.24
N GLY A 155 -18.77 25.53 3.43
CA GLY A 155 -19.34 24.63 2.43
C GLY A 155 -18.31 23.74 1.74
N GLU A 156 -18.73 23.10 0.66
CA GLU A 156 -17.95 22.19 -0.16
C GLU A 156 -17.12 22.96 -1.20
N VAL A 157 -16.28 22.26 -1.98
CA VAL A 157 -15.34 22.93 -2.88
C VAL A 157 -16.03 23.83 -3.92
N PRO A 158 -17.15 23.44 -4.56
CA PRO A 158 -17.84 24.33 -5.49
C PRO A 158 -18.23 25.68 -4.87
N GLU A 159 -18.84 25.67 -3.68
CA GLU A 159 -19.26 26.84 -2.92
C GLU A 159 -18.04 27.67 -2.49
N LEU A 160 -16.98 27.00 -2.02
CA LEU A 160 -15.75 27.65 -1.61
C LEU A 160 -15.03 28.32 -2.78
N LEU A 161 -15.06 27.76 -3.99
CA LEU A 161 -14.48 28.39 -5.18
C LEU A 161 -15.21 29.68 -5.56
N VAL A 162 -16.53 29.70 -5.44
CA VAL A 162 -17.34 30.90 -5.63
C VAL A 162 -17.01 31.94 -4.55
N HIS A 163 -16.97 31.53 -3.28
CA HIS A 163 -16.62 32.42 -2.16
C HIS A 163 -15.21 33.03 -2.30
N ILE A 164 -14.22 32.24 -2.75
CA ILE A 164 -12.86 32.73 -3.03
C ILE A 164 -12.90 33.81 -4.12
N TYR A 165 -13.70 33.61 -5.17
CA TYR A 165 -13.83 34.58 -6.25
C TYR A 165 -14.51 35.88 -5.77
N ASP A 166 -15.56 35.76 -4.97
CA ASP A 166 -16.29 36.92 -4.44
C ASP A 166 -15.42 37.76 -3.49
N GLU A 167 -14.72 37.14 -2.54
CA GLU A 167 -13.78 37.85 -1.65
C GLU A 167 -12.59 38.45 -2.42
N ALA A 168 -12.10 37.78 -3.46
CA ALA A 168 -11.04 38.33 -4.30
C ALA A 168 -11.50 39.55 -5.12
N ARG A 169 -12.78 39.59 -5.50
CA ARG A 169 -13.40 40.71 -6.21
C ARG A 169 -13.59 41.92 -5.28
N ASP A 170 -13.94 41.69 -4.01
CA ASP A 170 -14.17 42.75 -3.02
C ASP A 170 -12.89 43.49 -2.63
N GLY A 171 -11.73 42.82 -2.69
CA GLY A 171 -10.42 43.45 -2.61
C GLY A 171 -9.32 42.54 -2.07
N ILE A 172 -8.12 42.70 -2.64
CA ILE A 172 -6.94 41.90 -2.27
C ILE A 172 -5.94 42.80 -1.54
N SER A 173 -5.66 42.47 -0.27
CA SER A 173 -4.51 43.03 0.44
C SER A 173 -3.23 42.37 -0.08
N VAL A 174 -2.50 43.07 -0.96
CA VAL A 174 -1.25 42.58 -1.56
C VAL A 174 -0.22 42.22 -0.48
N LEU A 175 -0.13 43.03 0.58
CA LEU A 175 0.78 42.77 1.69
C LEU A 175 0.42 41.49 2.44
N SER A 176 -0.87 41.27 2.71
CA SER A 176 -1.34 40.01 3.30
C SER A 176 -0.97 38.82 2.42
N LEU A 177 -1.21 38.93 1.11
CA LEU A 177 -0.93 37.87 0.15
C LEU A 177 0.57 37.51 0.11
N ILE A 178 1.45 38.53 0.09
CA ILE A 178 2.90 38.33 0.14
C ILE A 178 3.31 37.63 1.45
N LEU A 179 2.81 38.08 2.59
CA LEU A 179 3.12 37.47 3.90
C LEU A 179 2.65 36.01 3.97
N GLY A 180 1.43 35.73 3.51
CA GLY A 180 0.87 34.37 3.51
C GLY A 180 1.61 33.42 2.56
N ILE A 181 1.80 33.81 1.30
CA ILE A 181 2.50 32.98 0.30
C ILE A 181 3.97 32.78 0.68
N SER A 182 4.66 33.83 1.11
CA SER A 182 6.06 33.72 1.55
C SER A 182 6.20 32.75 2.74
N THR A 183 5.26 32.79 3.69
CA THR A 183 5.21 31.82 4.80
C THR A 183 5.11 30.38 4.28
N VAL A 184 4.21 30.09 3.34
CA VAL A 184 4.07 28.75 2.74
C VAL A 184 5.37 28.32 2.04
N ILE A 185 5.94 29.19 1.21
CA ILE A 185 7.17 28.90 0.45
C ILE A 185 8.34 28.63 1.41
N ILE A 186 8.52 29.48 2.43
CA ILE A 186 9.59 29.34 3.42
C ILE A 186 9.47 28.00 4.14
N ILE A 187 8.28 27.65 4.66
CA ILE A 187 8.09 26.39 5.37
C ILE A 187 8.35 25.19 4.47
N LEU A 188 7.79 25.16 3.26
CA LEU A 188 7.96 24.04 2.34
C LEU A 188 9.42 23.88 1.88
N THR A 189 10.13 24.99 1.66
CA THR A 189 11.54 24.99 1.25
C THR A 189 12.43 24.51 2.39
N PHE A 190 12.28 25.10 3.59
CA PHE A 190 13.10 24.74 4.75
C PHE A 190 12.78 23.35 5.30
N LYS A 191 11.59 22.79 5.05
CA LYS A 191 11.30 21.39 5.34
C LYS A 191 12.26 20.43 4.62
N ARG A 192 12.82 20.83 3.47
CA ARG A 192 13.81 20.03 2.72
C ARG A 192 15.25 20.27 3.19
N PHE A 193 15.61 21.51 3.51
CA PHE A 193 16.99 21.88 3.85
C PHE A 193 17.31 21.78 5.36
N ALA A 194 16.35 22.10 6.23
CA ALA A 194 16.51 22.14 7.68
C ALA A 194 15.28 21.55 8.40
N PRO A 195 14.98 20.24 8.23
CA PRO A 195 13.77 19.60 8.77
C PRO A 195 13.67 19.62 10.31
N LYS A 196 14.79 19.87 11.01
CA LYS A 196 14.86 19.96 12.48
C LYS A 196 14.63 21.37 13.03
N VAL A 197 14.19 22.31 12.21
CA VAL A 197 13.91 23.68 12.66
C VAL A 197 12.40 23.90 12.68
N PRO A 198 11.79 24.30 13.81
CA PRO A 198 10.35 24.57 13.90
C PRO A 198 10.00 25.91 13.24
N MET A 199 10.05 25.95 11.91
CA MET A 199 9.85 27.17 11.12
C MET A 199 8.49 27.85 11.39
N SER A 200 7.44 27.07 11.68
CA SER A 200 6.13 27.63 12.05
C SER A 200 6.21 28.50 13.31
N GLY A 201 6.90 28.04 14.36
CA GLY A 201 7.12 28.83 15.57
C GLY A 201 7.96 30.08 15.30
N ILE A 202 9.02 29.96 14.51
CA ILE A 202 9.88 31.10 14.13
C ILE A 202 9.08 32.16 13.36
N LEU A 203 8.26 31.74 12.39
CA LEU A 203 7.48 32.66 11.56
C LEU A 203 6.38 33.38 12.36
N VAL A 204 5.87 32.79 13.43
CA VAL A 204 4.99 33.49 14.39
C VAL A 204 5.73 34.64 15.06
N PHE A 205 6.95 34.41 15.56
CA PHE A 205 7.77 35.47 16.17
C PHE A 205 8.18 36.54 15.16
N VAL A 206 8.58 36.13 13.95
CA VAL A 206 8.91 37.06 12.85
C VAL A 206 7.68 37.89 12.47
N GLY A 207 6.50 37.28 12.38
CA GLY A 207 5.26 37.98 12.11
C GLY A 207 4.93 39.05 13.16
N ALA A 208 5.04 38.68 14.45
CA ALA A 208 4.86 39.63 15.56
C ALA A 208 5.89 40.77 15.51
N LEU A 209 7.15 40.46 15.19
CA LEU A 209 8.21 41.45 15.07
C LEU A 209 7.97 42.41 13.89
N LEU A 210 7.54 41.89 12.74
CA LEU A 210 7.19 42.71 11.58
C LEU A 210 6.03 43.66 11.89
N GLU A 211 5.00 43.18 12.60
CA GLU A 211 3.92 44.05 13.07
C GLU A 211 4.45 45.12 14.04
N TYR A 212 5.28 44.74 15.01
CA TYR A 212 5.84 45.69 15.97
C TYR A 212 6.67 46.80 15.31
N LEU A 213 7.49 46.44 14.30
CA LEU A 213 8.39 47.38 13.62
C LEU A 213 7.69 48.21 12.54
N PHE A 214 6.84 47.59 11.73
CA PHE A 214 6.26 48.20 10.52
C PHE A 214 4.78 48.57 10.65
N LYS A 215 4.10 48.16 11.74
CA LYS A 215 2.66 48.42 11.98
C LYS A 215 1.79 47.99 10.80
N LEU A 216 1.96 46.74 10.37
CA LEU A 216 1.28 46.13 9.23
C LEU A 216 -0.25 46.25 9.33
N SER A 217 -0.79 46.32 10.55
CA SER A 217 -2.21 46.56 10.80
C SER A 217 -2.73 47.83 10.12
N LYS A 218 -1.89 48.87 10.00
CA LYS A 218 -2.26 50.14 9.35
C LYS A 218 -2.29 50.03 7.82
N GLU A 219 -1.58 49.07 7.27
CA GLU A 219 -1.50 48.76 5.84
C GLU A 219 -2.56 47.71 5.42
N GLY A 220 -3.58 47.49 6.25
CA GLY A 220 -4.71 46.60 5.95
C GLY A 220 -4.47 45.12 6.23
N VAL A 221 -3.42 44.75 6.98
CA VAL A 221 -3.20 43.36 7.41
C VAL A 221 -4.04 43.05 8.65
N LYS A 222 -4.91 42.05 8.56
CA LYS A 222 -5.72 41.59 9.70
C LYS A 222 -4.83 40.91 10.75
N LEU A 223 -4.99 41.32 12.00
CA LEU A 223 -4.32 40.73 13.17
C LEU A 223 -5.31 39.91 14.02
N LEU A 224 -4.79 39.08 14.91
CA LEU A 224 -5.61 38.42 15.93
C LEU A 224 -6.09 39.41 17.01
N PRO A 225 -7.30 39.19 17.57
CA PRO A 225 -7.77 39.98 18.71
C PRO A 225 -6.93 39.71 19.96
N ALA A 226 -6.89 40.71 20.85
CA ALA A 226 -6.19 40.58 22.14
C ALA A 226 -6.79 39.47 22.99
N VAL A 227 -5.92 38.71 23.66
CA VAL A 227 -6.31 37.60 24.53
C VAL A 227 -6.06 38.00 25.98
N LYS A 228 -7.06 37.80 26.85
CA LYS A 228 -6.91 38.04 28.28
C LYS A 228 -5.94 37.03 28.89
N ASN A 229 -5.00 37.51 29.69
CA ASN A 229 -4.12 36.66 30.48
C ASN A 229 -4.98 36.01 31.58
N GLY A 230 -4.76 34.73 31.84
CA GLY A 230 -5.47 34.05 32.92
C GLY A 230 -5.60 32.56 32.69
N PHE A 231 -5.99 31.85 33.73
CA PHE A 231 -6.31 30.43 33.59
C PHE A 231 -7.61 30.28 32.77
N PRO A 232 -7.73 29.30 31.85
CA PRO A 232 -8.97 29.08 31.11
C PRO A 232 -10.12 28.83 32.08
N GLU A 233 -11.19 29.63 31.99
CA GLU A 233 -12.38 29.46 32.82
C GLU A 233 -13.12 28.19 32.43
N PHE A 234 -13.54 27.42 33.43
CA PHE A 234 -14.42 26.27 33.20
C PHE A 234 -15.87 26.76 33.10
N SER A 235 -16.51 26.53 31.97
CA SER A 235 -17.92 26.83 31.73
C SER A 235 -18.68 25.55 31.45
N PHE A 236 -19.89 25.43 31.98
CA PHE A 236 -20.80 24.36 31.57
C PHE A 236 -21.44 24.76 30.23
N PRO A 237 -21.40 23.89 29.19
CA PRO A 237 -22.08 24.17 27.94
C PRO A 237 -23.58 24.41 28.18
N ASP A 238 -24.10 25.53 27.66
CA ASP A 238 -25.49 25.92 27.85
C ASP A 238 -26.41 25.03 27.01
N MET A 239 -27.01 24.03 27.68
CA MET A 239 -27.91 23.08 27.03
C MET A 239 -29.22 23.70 26.55
N THR A 240 -29.57 24.91 27.00
CA THR A 240 -30.78 25.59 26.51
C THR A 240 -30.66 25.95 25.02
N LEU A 241 -29.43 26.08 24.50
CA LEU A 241 -29.16 26.31 23.07
C LEU A 241 -29.53 25.11 22.17
N LEU A 242 -29.89 23.96 22.75
CA LEU A 242 -30.42 22.81 22.01
C LEU A 242 -31.92 22.92 21.72
N ASP A 243 -32.65 23.79 22.43
CA ASP A 243 -34.08 23.92 22.29
C ASP A 243 -34.44 24.34 20.85
N GLY A 244 -35.21 23.49 20.17
CA GLY A 244 -35.57 23.68 18.76
C GLY A 244 -34.52 23.23 17.72
N ARG A 245 -33.31 22.81 18.14
CA ARG A 245 -32.20 22.37 17.24
C ARG A 245 -31.65 20.98 17.56
N ILE A 246 -32.34 20.20 18.39
CA ILE A 246 -31.89 18.89 18.88
C ILE A 246 -31.42 17.98 17.75
N THR A 247 -32.23 17.77 16.71
CA THR A 247 -31.92 16.87 15.59
C THR A 247 -30.76 17.40 14.74
N GLU A 248 -30.75 18.72 14.52
CA GLU A 248 -29.74 19.42 13.72
C GLU A 248 -28.38 19.47 14.41
N VAL A 249 -28.33 19.28 15.73
CA VAL A 249 -27.08 19.22 16.49
C VAL A 249 -26.64 17.78 16.75
N ILE A 250 -27.54 16.92 17.24
CA ILE A 250 -27.19 15.56 17.66
C ILE A 250 -26.71 14.70 16.47
N VAL A 251 -27.39 14.78 15.32
CA VAL A 251 -27.06 13.93 14.17
C VAL A 251 -25.73 14.35 13.52
N PRO A 252 -25.47 15.63 13.20
CA PRO A 252 -24.16 16.03 12.67
C PRO A 252 -23.02 15.81 13.67
N SER A 253 -23.27 15.96 14.98
CA SER A 253 -22.27 15.67 16.02
C SER A 253 -21.84 14.20 16.05
N MET A 254 -22.72 13.27 15.67
CA MET A 254 -22.38 11.85 15.49
C MET A 254 -21.36 11.67 14.37
N THR A 255 -21.53 12.42 13.28
CA THR A 255 -20.58 12.38 12.16
C THR A 255 -19.22 12.93 12.56
N ILE A 256 -19.18 14.04 13.30
CA ILE A 256 -17.93 14.57 13.87
C ILE A 256 -17.24 13.51 14.73
N ALA A 257 -18.00 12.82 15.59
CA ALA A 257 -17.47 11.74 16.41
C ALA A 257 -16.93 10.57 15.59
N MET A 258 -17.62 10.18 14.51
CA MET A 258 -17.16 9.13 13.59
C MET A 258 -15.85 9.52 12.90
N VAL A 259 -15.73 10.77 12.45
CA VAL A 259 -14.51 11.30 11.83
C VAL A 259 -13.36 11.32 12.82
N ILE A 260 -13.57 11.84 14.04
CA ILE A 260 -12.55 11.84 15.10
C ILE A 260 -12.07 10.42 15.40
N LEU A 261 -13.01 9.49 15.56
CA LEU A 261 -12.70 8.10 15.84
C LEU A 261 -11.92 7.45 14.70
N ALA A 262 -12.37 7.62 13.45
CA ALA A 262 -11.75 7.04 12.28
C ALA A 262 -10.34 7.61 12.06
N GLU A 263 -10.24 8.92 11.90
CA GLU A 263 -8.99 9.59 11.58
C GLU A 263 -7.94 9.37 12.68
N THR A 264 -8.30 9.59 13.95
CA THR A 264 -7.33 9.45 15.03
C THR A 264 -6.87 8.02 15.21
N LEU A 265 -7.80 7.05 15.16
CA LEU A 265 -7.44 5.65 15.36
C LEU A 265 -6.61 5.11 14.19
N LEU A 266 -6.92 5.49 12.96
CA LEU A 266 -6.15 5.09 11.78
C LEU A 266 -4.75 5.71 11.81
N ALA A 267 -4.64 7.00 12.12
CA ALA A 267 -3.36 7.69 12.22
C ALA A 267 -2.47 7.12 13.34
N SER A 268 -3.04 6.91 14.53
CA SER A 268 -2.31 6.31 15.65
C SER A 268 -1.94 4.84 15.39
N SER A 269 -2.79 4.07 14.70
CA SER A 269 -2.50 2.69 14.27
C SER A 269 -1.37 2.63 13.25
N ASN A 270 -1.37 3.52 12.25
CA ASN A 270 -0.30 3.60 11.26
C ASN A 270 1.05 3.94 11.93
N LEU A 271 1.05 4.89 12.87
CA LEU A 271 2.25 5.25 13.61
C LEU A 271 2.73 4.12 14.52
N ALA A 272 1.82 3.41 15.16
CA ALA A 272 2.14 2.25 16.00
C ALA A 272 2.74 1.11 15.16
N GLN A 273 2.16 0.80 13.98
CA GLN A 273 2.70 -0.21 13.05
C GLN A 273 4.09 0.16 12.55
N LYS A 274 4.33 1.44 12.23
CA LYS A 274 5.64 1.93 11.78
C LYS A 274 6.76 1.65 12.80
N HIS A 275 6.43 1.59 14.09
CA HIS A 275 7.39 1.41 15.19
C HIS A 275 7.22 0.10 15.97
N ASP A 276 6.42 -0.83 15.44
CA ASP A 276 6.11 -2.12 16.10
C ASP A 276 5.56 -1.95 17.54
N GLU A 277 4.65 -1.00 17.73
CA GLU A 277 4.04 -0.68 19.02
C GLU A 277 2.62 -1.24 19.12
N LYS A 278 2.25 -1.68 20.33
CA LYS A 278 0.89 -2.15 20.61
C LYS A 278 -0.04 -0.98 20.89
N LEU A 279 -0.98 -0.74 19.98
CA LEU A 279 -2.10 0.17 20.18
C LEU A 279 -3.33 -0.58 20.71
N SER A 280 -4.05 0.01 21.67
CA SER A 280 -5.35 -0.49 22.14
C SER A 280 -6.48 0.41 21.63
N PRO A 281 -7.19 0.04 20.56
CA PRO A 281 -8.26 0.86 19.98
C PRO A 281 -9.36 1.28 20.96
N ARG A 282 -9.68 0.40 21.92
CA ARG A 282 -10.68 0.68 22.94
C ARG A 282 -10.21 1.75 23.92
N ARG A 283 -8.92 1.72 24.29
CA ARG A 283 -8.31 2.70 25.19
C ARG A 283 -8.15 4.06 24.50
N GLU A 284 -7.81 4.06 23.22
CA GLU A 284 -7.79 5.27 22.42
C GLU A 284 -9.18 5.93 22.31
N ASN A 285 -10.22 5.15 21.99
CA ASN A 285 -11.58 5.71 21.91
C ASN A 285 -12.02 6.36 23.24
N LEU A 286 -11.71 5.73 24.38
CA LEU A 286 -11.95 6.31 25.69
C LEU A 286 -11.16 7.61 25.92
N ALA A 287 -9.91 7.68 25.45
CA ALA A 287 -9.12 8.91 25.51
C ALA A 287 -9.80 10.02 24.70
N TYR A 288 -10.23 9.75 23.47
CA TYR A 288 -10.88 10.73 22.60
C TYR A 288 -12.18 11.26 23.22
N SER A 289 -13.00 10.38 23.81
CA SER A 289 -14.26 10.77 24.44
C SER A 289 -14.02 11.70 25.63
N ILE A 290 -13.11 11.34 26.54
CA ILE A 290 -12.82 12.14 27.74
C ILE A 290 -12.18 13.48 27.34
N CYS A 291 -11.27 13.48 26.37
CA CYS A 291 -10.66 14.71 25.87
C CYS A 291 -11.68 15.68 25.28
N ASN A 292 -12.66 15.19 24.51
CA ASN A 292 -13.72 16.04 23.95
C ASN A 292 -14.72 16.51 25.00
N ILE A 293 -15.09 15.66 25.96
CA ILE A 293 -15.92 16.09 27.11
C ILE A 293 -15.22 17.23 27.86
N VAL A 294 -13.92 17.09 28.16
CA VAL A 294 -13.17 18.16 28.82
C VAL A 294 -13.02 19.40 27.96
N ALA A 295 -12.79 19.27 26.66
CA ALA A 295 -12.70 20.41 25.74
C ALA A 295 -14.00 21.25 25.75
N SER A 296 -15.16 20.61 25.90
CA SER A 296 -16.45 21.31 25.99
C SER A 296 -16.54 22.22 27.20
N PHE A 297 -16.02 21.79 28.36
CA PHE A 297 -16.03 22.58 29.60
C PHE A 297 -15.08 23.78 29.56
N ILE A 298 -14.26 23.91 28.53
CA ILE A 298 -13.28 24.99 28.35
C ILE A 298 -13.73 25.93 27.21
N GLY A 299 -14.91 25.69 26.64
CA GLY A 299 -15.47 26.49 25.55
C GLY A 299 -14.86 26.20 24.17
N CYS A 300 -14.15 25.07 24.01
CA CYS A 300 -13.48 24.75 22.74
C CYS A 300 -14.33 23.88 21.82
N CYS A 301 -14.04 23.96 20.51
CA CYS A 301 -14.51 23.03 19.50
C CYS A 301 -13.95 21.60 19.69
N PRO A 302 -14.51 20.59 19.02
CA PRO A 302 -14.08 19.21 19.14
C PRO A 302 -12.60 19.02 18.79
N VAL A 303 -11.95 18.16 19.56
CA VAL A 303 -10.51 17.90 19.51
C VAL A 303 -10.23 16.51 18.94
N ASN A 304 -9.10 16.37 18.26
CA ASN A 304 -8.74 15.20 17.46
C ASN A 304 -7.23 14.91 17.53
N GLY A 305 -6.86 13.74 17.06
CA GLY A 305 -5.47 13.41 16.84
C GLY A 305 -4.86 14.11 15.65
N SER A 306 -3.65 14.63 15.81
CA SER A 306 -2.99 15.41 14.78
C SER A 306 -1.86 14.63 14.11
N VAL A 307 -2.07 14.25 12.85
CA VAL A 307 -1.04 13.60 12.02
C VAL A 307 0.18 14.49 11.86
N SER A 308 -0.02 15.79 11.61
CA SER A 308 1.06 16.76 11.39
C SER A 308 1.96 16.91 12.62
N ARG A 309 1.36 17.15 13.80
CA ARG A 309 2.12 17.28 15.06
C ARG A 309 2.77 15.96 15.49
N SER A 310 2.08 14.83 15.30
CA SER A 310 2.65 13.50 15.59
C SER A 310 3.80 13.16 14.64
N GLY A 311 3.74 13.61 13.38
CA GLY A 311 4.85 13.48 12.43
C GLY A 311 6.09 14.26 12.86
N ILE A 312 5.92 15.42 13.50
CA ILE A 312 7.03 16.16 14.11
C ILE A 312 7.60 15.36 15.29
N ALA A 313 6.75 14.91 16.21
CA ALA A 313 7.19 14.08 17.35
C ALA A 313 7.98 12.84 16.89
N ASP A 314 7.52 12.21 15.81
CA ASP A 314 8.17 11.06 15.17
C ASP A 314 9.54 11.42 14.57
N GLN A 315 9.65 12.55 13.86
CA GLN A 315 10.90 13.03 13.27
C GLN A 315 11.98 13.27 14.33
N TYR A 316 11.61 13.81 15.49
CA TYR A 316 12.52 14.00 16.62
C TYR A 316 12.72 12.74 17.48
N ARG A 317 12.19 11.58 17.04
CA ARG A 317 12.35 10.29 17.71
C ARG A 317 11.88 10.29 19.16
N CYS A 318 10.82 11.05 19.46
CA CYS A 318 10.17 11.03 20.77
C CYS A 318 9.81 9.60 21.17
N ARG A 319 9.78 9.25 22.45
CA ARG A 319 9.46 7.86 22.88
C ARG A 319 8.35 7.73 23.91
N SER A 320 7.82 8.83 24.44
CA SER A 320 6.76 8.79 25.45
C SER A 320 5.85 10.02 25.43
N GLN A 321 4.72 9.91 26.12
CA GLN A 321 3.76 11.01 26.29
C GLN A 321 4.27 12.15 27.20
N ILE A 322 5.50 12.09 27.71
CA ILE A 322 6.16 13.23 28.38
C ILE A 322 6.20 14.45 27.45
N MET A 323 6.30 14.25 26.13
CA MET A 323 6.21 15.35 25.17
C MET A 323 4.86 16.08 25.23
N SER A 324 3.76 15.36 25.41
CA SER A 324 2.40 15.91 25.45
C SER A 324 2.17 16.64 26.77
N VAL A 325 2.68 16.09 27.88
CA VAL A 325 2.69 16.77 29.17
C VAL A 325 3.46 18.08 29.10
N THR A 326 4.68 18.02 28.56
CA THR A 326 5.53 19.20 28.40
C THR A 326 4.87 20.23 27.48
N ALA A 327 4.28 19.80 26.36
CA ALA A 327 3.59 20.69 25.44
C ALA A 327 2.40 21.40 26.12
N GLY A 328 1.58 20.66 26.87
CA GLY A 328 0.47 21.22 27.64
C GLY A 328 0.93 22.25 28.67
N LEU A 329 2.01 21.96 29.40
CA LEU A 329 2.59 22.88 30.39
C LEU A 329 3.17 24.15 29.75
N VAL A 330 3.89 24.02 28.63
CA VAL A 330 4.43 25.18 27.90
C VAL A 330 3.30 26.07 27.35
N MET A 331 2.25 25.47 26.79
CA MET A 331 1.08 26.23 26.33
C MET A 331 0.37 26.92 27.50
N LEU A 332 0.23 26.26 28.65
CA LEU A 332 -0.34 26.86 29.86
C LEU A 332 0.49 28.05 30.35
N LEU A 333 1.83 27.94 30.38
CA LEU A 333 2.72 29.04 30.74
C LEU A 333 2.56 30.23 29.79
N ILE A 334 2.43 29.98 28.48
CA ILE A 334 2.21 31.03 27.48
C ILE A 334 0.84 31.70 27.66
N VAL A 335 -0.21 30.95 28.01
CA VAL A 335 -1.52 31.53 28.32
C VAL A 335 -1.48 32.41 29.57
N MET A 336 -0.73 31.99 30.59
CA MET A 336 -0.63 32.73 31.86
C MET A 336 0.22 34.00 31.76
N PHE A 337 1.31 33.97 30.99
CA PHE A 337 2.32 35.04 31.00
C PHE A 337 2.61 35.67 29.64
N GLY A 338 2.20 35.04 28.53
CA GLY A 338 2.62 35.38 27.17
C GLY A 338 1.50 35.87 26.25
N THR A 339 0.24 35.96 26.67
CA THR A 339 -0.89 36.33 25.77
C THR A 339 -0.79 37.73 25.16
N GLY A 340 0.01 38.63 25.76
CA GLY A 340 0.23 39.97 25.22
C GLY A 340 0.85 40.03 23.82
N PHE A 341 1.62 39.02 23.39
CA PHE A 341 2.17 39.01 22.01
C PHE A 341 1.14 38.56 20.97
N ILE A 342 0.04 37.91 21.37
CA ILE A 342 -0.92 37.30 20.43
C ILE A 342 -1.58 38.35 19.53
N SER A 343 -1.85 39.55 20.06
CA SER A 343 -2.45 40.64 19.28
C SER A 343 -1.54 41.18 18.17
N TYR A 344 -0.25 40.87 18.19
CA TYR A 344 0.70 41.25 17.14
C TYR A 344 0.72 40.26 15.97
N LEU A 345 -0.02 39.14 16.04
CA LEU A 345 0.09 38.06 15.08
C LEU A 345 -0.73 38.33 13.80
N PRO A 346 -0.08 38.41 12.62
CA PRO A 346 -0.79 38.56 11.36
C PRO A 346 -1.54 37.27 10.97
N VAL A 347 -2.83 37.41 10.67
CA VAL A 347 -3.69 36.33 10.19
C VAL A 347 -3.13 35.66 8.91
N PRO A 348 -2.55 36.38 7.93
CA PRO A 348 -2.01 35.74 6.72
C PRO A 348 -0.84 34.79 7.00
N ILE A 349 0.01 35.10 7.98
CA ILE A 349 1.13 34.21 8.38
C ILE A 349 0.58 32.94 9.04
N LEU A 350 -0.39 33.07 9.96
CA LEU A 350 -1.05 31.91 10.57
C LEU A 350 -1.73 31.03 9.51
N THR A 351 -2.37 31.66 8.53
CA THR A 351 -3.03 30.99 7.40
C THR A 351 -2.01 30.23 6.55
N GLY A 352 -0.86 30.84 6.24
CA GLY A 352 0.23 30.17 5.54
C GLY A 352 0.81 28.98 6.30
N ILE A 353 0.92 29.07 7.62
CA ILE A 353 1.31 27.95 8.49
C ILE A 353 0.31 26.80 8.36
N VAL A 354 -0.99 27.08 8.47
CA VAL A 354 -2.05 26.06 8.35
C VAL A 354 -2.02 25.39 6.97
N ILE A 355 -1.95 26.16 5.87
CA ILE A 355 -1.88 25.61 4.51
C ILE A 355 -0.64 24.72 4.32
N SER A 356 0.52 25.17 4.79
CA SER A 356 1.76 24.38 4.68
C SER A 356 1.69 23.05 5.45
N ALA A 357 0.98 23.02 6.59
CA ALA A 357 0.76 21.81 7.38
C ALA A 357 -0.15 20.82 6.62
N LEU A 358 -1.23 21.31 6.00
CA LEU A 358 -2.20 20.49 5.25
C LEU A 358 -1.60 19.90 3.96
N ILE A 359 -0.78 20.65 3.24
CA ILE A 359 -0.05 20.11 2.07
C ILE A 359 0.82 18.91 2.48
N GLY A 360 1.37 18.95 3.70
CA GLY A 360 2.17 17.87 4.27
C GLY A 360 1.41 16.57 4.57
N THR A 361 0.08 16.59 4.64
CA THR A 361 -0.75 15.41 4.96
C THR A 361 -1.34 14.75 3.71
N PHE A 362 -1.08 15.27 2.51
CA PHE A 362 -1.59 14.69 1.27
C PHE A 362 -0.94 13.36 0.91
N GLU A 363 -1.77 12.37 0.58
CA GLU A 363 -1.36 10.99 0.30
C GLU A 363 -1.26 10.68 -1.21
N PHE A 364 -0.94 11.68 -2.05
CA PHE A 364 -0.78 11.47 -3.50
C PHE A 364 0.34 10.47 -3.86
N HIS A 365 1.31 10.28 -2.97
CA HIS A 365 2.32 9.22 -3.12
C HIS A 365 1.69 7.82 -3.07
N LEU A 366 0.75 7.60 -2.13
CA LEU A 366 -0.01 6.35 -2.04
C LEU A 366 -0.80 6.12 -3.34
N ALA A 367 -1.52 7.13 -3.85
CA ALA A 367 -2.24 7.01 -5.12
C ALA A 367 -1.32 6.60 -6.28
N ARG A 368 -0.13 7.19 -6.40
CA ARG A 368 0.85 6.83 -7.44
C ARG A 368 1.35 5.38 -7.29
N LYS A 369 1.52 4.91 -6.05
CA LYS A 369 1.90 3.51 -5.76
C LYS A 369 0.77 2.55 -6.14
N LEU A 370 -0.47 2.86 -5.73
CA LEU A 370 -1.66 2.06 -6.03
C LEU A 370 -1.89 1.91 -7.54
N LYS A 371 -1.68 2.98 -8.33
CA LYS A 371 -1.82 2.92 -9.79
C LYS A 371 -1.00 1.78 -10.44
N LYS A 372 0.15 1.43 -9.86
CA LYS A 372 1.04 0.37 -10.36
C LYS A 372 0.73 -1.01 -9.79
N ILE A 373 0.07 -1.08 -8.62
CA ILE A 373 -0.17 -2.34 -7.88
C ILE A 373 -1.58 -2.85 -8.13
N ASP A 374 -2.59 -2.02 -7.88
CA ASP A 374 -4.00 -2.38 -7.97
C ASP A 374 -4.84 -1.19 -8.48
N LYS A 375 -5.38 -1.33 -9.69
CA LYS A 375 -6.19 -0.29 -10.34
C LYS A 375 -7.50 -0.03 -9.60
N THR A 376 -8.08 -1.04 -8.96
CA THR A 376 -9.31 -0.91 -8.18
C THR A 376 -9.05 -0.06 -6.94
N GLU A 377 -7.99 -0.35 -6.18
CA GLU A 377 -7.62 0.48 -5.02
C GLU A 377 -7.26 1.92 -5.41
N TYR A 378 -6.63 2.12 -6.56
CA TYR A 378 -6.41 3.44 -7.14
C TYR A 378 -7.72 4.20 -7.39
N MET A 379 -8.72 3.55 -7.99
CA MET A 379 -10.04 4.16 -8.21
C MET A 379 -10.76 4.47 -6.90
N ILE A 380 -10.66 3.58 -5.89
CA ILE A 380 -11.23 3.77 -4.56
C ILE A 380 -10.68 5.03 -3.88
N PHE A 381 -9.36 5.26 -3.97
CA PHE A 381 -8.74 6.47 -3.45
C PHE A 381 -9.38 7.73 -4.05
N TYR A 382 -9.49 7.80 -5.38
CA TYR A 382 -10.06 8.97 -6.05
C TYR A 382 -11.57 9.11 -5.85
N ALA A 383 -12.30 8.00 -5.76
CA ALA A 383 -13.71 8.03 -5.41
C ALA A 383 -13.92 8.67 -4.03
N ALA A 384 -13.20 8.20 -3.01
CA ALA A 384 -13.26 8.81 -1.67
C ALA A 384 -12.83 10.29 -1.69
N PHE A 385 -11.73 10.61 -2.40
CA PHE A 385 -11.24 11.98 -2.56
C PHE A 385 -12.30 12.93 -3.16
N PHE A 386 -12.85 12.59 -4.34
CA PHE A 386 -13.84 13.42 -5.00
C PHE A 386 -15.18 13.47 -4.27
N THR A 387 -15.59 12.39 -3.60
CA THR A 387 -16.79 12.43 -2.75
C THR A 387 -16.66 13.46 -1.65
N VAL A 388 -15.49 13.56 -1.00
CA VAL A 388 -15.25 14.58 0.03
C VAL A 388 -15.29 16.00 -0.55
N LEU A 389 -14.69 16.22 -1.72
CA LEU A 389 -14.64 17.56 -2.32
C LEU A 389 -16.03 18.05 -2.77
N LEU A 390 -16.85 17.15 -3.32
CA LEU A 390 -18.11 17.50 -3.97
C LEU A 390 -19.33 17.38 -3.05
N PHE A 391 -19.33 16.41 -2.15
CA PHE A 391 -20.47 16.12 -1.29
C PHE A 391 -20.14 16.28 0.20
N GLY A 392 -18.90 16.63 0.54
CA GLY A 392 -18.48 16.81 1.92
C GLY A 392 -18.00 15.53 2.61
N THR A 393 -17.44 15.72 3.81
CA THR A 393 -16.71 14.68 4.54
C THR A 393 -17.62 13.54 5.01
N ILE A 394 -18.88 13.85 5.35
CA ILE A 394 -19.88 12.87 5.81
C ILE A 394 -20.05 11.77 4.77
N TYR A 395 -20.42 12.15 3.55
CA TYR A 395 -20.61 11.23 2.45
C TYR A 395 -19.29 10.55 2.06
N GLY A 396 -18.16 11.25 2.17
CA GLY A 396 -16.84 10.66 1.95
C GLY A 396 -16.54 9.44 2.84
N VAL A 397 -16.87 9.52 4.14
CA VAL A 397 -16.71 8.38 5.07
C VAL A 397 -17.66 7.23 4.70
N PHE A 398 -18.95 7.51 4.50
CA PHE A 398 -19.94 6.47 4.20
C PHE A 398 -19.62 5.74 2.89
N VAL A 399 -19.35 6.48 1.82
CA VAL A 399 -18.95 5.92 0.52
C VAL A 399 -17.67 5.10 0.69
N GLY A 400 -16.70 5.60 1.45
CA GLY A 400 -15.45 4.89 1.74
C GLY A 400 -15.67 3.53 2.43
N ILE A 401 -16.55 3.47 3.44
CA ILE A 401 -16.88 2.23 4.16
C ILE A 401 -17.60 1.25 3.22
N ILE A 402 -18.62 1.72 2.50
CA ILE A 402 -19.39 0.89 1.56
C ILE A 402 -18.47 0.33 0.49
N LEU A 403 -17.63 1.16 -0.12
CA LEU A 403 -16.74 0.77 -1.18
C LEU A 403 -15.66 -0.22 -0.70
N SER A 404 -15.16 -0.06 0.53
CA SER A 404 -14.25 -1.04 1.15
C SER A 404 -14.94 -2.38 1.38
N ALA A 405 -16.18 -2.38 1.89
CA ALA A 405 -16.95 -3.60 2.12
C ALA A 405 -17.29 -4.33 0.81
N VAL A 406 -17.74 -3.60 -0.21
CA VAL A 406 -18.03 -4.15 -1.54
C VAL A 406 -16.77 -4.74 -2.16
N THR A 407 -15.62 -4.07 -2.06
CA THR A 407 -14.35 -4.56 -2.61
C THR A 407 -13.87 -5.81 -1.88
N PHE A 408 -14.02 -5.86 -0.55
CA PHE A 408 -13.72 -7.04 0.24
C PHE A 408 -14.61 -8.23 -0.18
N ILE A 409 -15.92 -8.01 -0.31
CA ILE A 409 -16.87 -9.03 -0.77
C ILE A 409 -16.52 -9.49 -2.18
N ALA A 410 -16.28 -8.57 -3.12
CA ALA A 410 -15.93 -8.91 -4.51
C ALA A 410 -14.64 -9.75 -4.60
N ARG A 411 -13.63 -9.44 -3.78
CA ARG A 411 -12.39 -10.24 -3.69
C ARG A 411 -12.64 -11.62 -3.07
N ALA A 412 -13.46 -11.71 -2.02
CA ALA A 412 -13.82 -12.98 -1.40
C ALA A 412 -14.68 -13.86 -2.32
N SER A 413 -15.53 -13.25 -3.16
CA SER A 413 -16.38 -13.94 -4.14
C SER A 413 -15.62 -14.39 -5.38
N ASN A 414 -14.42 -13.86 -5.64
CA ASN A 414 -13.59 -14.24 -6.78
C ASN A 414 -12.23 -14.81 -6.34
N PRO A 415 -12.22 -15.95 -5.63
CA PRO A 415 -11.00 -16.56 -5.14
C PRO A 415 -10.07 -17.05 -6.27
N MET A 416 -8.80 -17.27 -5.91
CA MET A 416 -7.86 -17.90 -6.83
C MET A 416 -8.20 -19.38 -7.02
N THR A 417 -8.30 -19.80 -8.28
CA THR A 417 -8.57 -21.19 -8.66
C THR A 417 -7.46 -21.69 -9.59
N ALA A 418 -7.19 -22.99 -9.56
CA ALA A 418 -6.19 -23.60 -10.41
C ALA A 418 -6.55 -25.05 -10.75
N PHE A 419 -6.46 -25.40 -12.03
CA PHE A 419 -6.34 -26.79 -12.45
C PHE A 419 -4.92 -27.27 -12.21
N LEU A 420 -4.80 -28.47 -11.65
CA LEU A 420 -3.53 -29.07 -11.28
C LEU A 420 -3.16 -30.21 -12.24
N GLY A 421 -1.86 -30.37 -12.44
CA GLY A 421 -1.24 -31.47 -13.14
C GLY A 421 -0.02 -31.98 -12.37
N VAL A 422 0.75 -32.85 -13.01
CA VAL A 422 1.98 -33.41 -12.45
C VAL A 422 3.18 -32.88 -13.24
N VAL A 423 4.21 -32.47 -12.52
CA VAL A 423 5.53 -32.20 -13.09
C VAL A 423 6.39 -33.44 -12.80
N PRO A 424 6.87 -34.19 -13.81
CA PRO A 424 7.57 -35.46 -13.57
C PRO A 424 8.80 -35.39 -12.63
N SER A 425 9.38 -34.20 -12.45
CA SER A 425 10.55 -33.95 -11.60
C SER A 425 10.23 -33.38 -10.23
N VAL A 426 8.97 -33.02 -9.95
CA VAL A 426 8.56 -32.44 -8.67
C VAL A 426 7.40 -33.24 -8.11
N GLU A 427 7.53 -33.68 -6.87
CA GLU A 427 6.46 -34.36 -6.17
C GLU A 427 5.22 -33.47 -6.02
N GLY A 428 4.04 -34.10 -6.02
CA GLY A 428 2.77 -33.43 -5.81
C GLY A 428 2.09 -32.89 -7.07
N PHE A 429 1.05 -32.09 -6.85
CA PHE A 429 0.16 -31.57 -7.89
C PHE A 429 0.29 -30.05 -8.01
N HIS A 430 0.55 -29.59 -9.23
CA HIS A 430 1.04 -28.26 -9.52
C HIS A 430 0.18 -27.56 -10.56
N SER A 431 0.03 -26.23 -10.44
CA SER A 431 -0.86 -25.46 -11.32
C SER A 431 -0.40 -25.52 -12.78
N LEU A 432 -1.32 -25.93 -13.67
CA LEU A 432 -1.13 -25.97 -15.12
C LEU A 432 -0.87 -24.58 -15.73
N LYS A 433 -1.35 -23.52 -15.07
CA LYS A 433 -1.16 -22.14 -15.52
C LYS A 433 0.17 -21.55 -15.04
N ARG A 434 0.66 -21.97 -13.87
CA ARG A 434 1.86 -21.40 -13.24
C ARG A 434 3.14 -22.06 -13.73
N MET A 435 3.16 -23.39 -13.85
CA MET A 435 4.36 -24.16 -14.18
C MET A 435 4.21 -24.75 -15.59
N LYS A 436 5.09 -24.36 -16.50
CA LYS A 436 4.98 -24.63 -17.95
C LYS A 436 5.08 -26.13 -18.28
N ASN A 437 5.68 -26.91 -17.38
CA ASN A 437 5.88 -28.35 -17.53
C ASN A 437 4.87 -29.20 -16.75
N SER A 438 3.89 -28.59 -16.08
CA SER A 438 2.83 -29.31 -15.37
C SER A 438 1.88 -29.92 -16.38
N ARG A 439 1.65 -31.24 -16.31
CA ARG A 439 0.86 -31.98 -17.29
C ARG A 439 -0.45 -32.49 -16.68
N PRO A 440 -1.60 -32.26 -17.31
CA PRO A 440 -2.86 -32.84 -16.86
C PRO A 440 -2.85 -34.37 -17.04
N LEU A 441 -3.50 -35.06 -16.13
CA LEU A 441 -3.67 -36.51 -16.17
C LEU A 441 -4.83 -36.87 -17.12
N LYS A 442 -4.65 -37.94 -17.91
CA LYS A 442 -5.67 -38.36 -18.89
C LYS A 442 -6.97 -38.78 -18.20
N GLY A 443 -8.09 -38.16 -18.57
CA GLY A 443 -9.42 -38.45 -18.00
C GLY A 443 -9.61 -38.02 -16.54
N VAL A 444 -8.69 -37.24 -15.96
CA VAL A 444 -8.76 -36.79 -14.56
C VAL A 444 -8.67 -35.26 -14.49
N ILE A 445 -9.62 -34.66 -13.77
CA ILE A 445 -9.61 -33.25 -13.43
C ILE A 445 -9.22 -33.11 -11.98
N ILE A 446 -8.14 -32.37 -11.69
CA ILE A 446 -7.77 -31.98 -10.34
C ILE A 446 -7.95 -30.47 -10.25
N TYR A 447 -8.93 -30.03 -9.45
CA TYR A 447 -9.30 -28.62 -9.33
C TYR A 447 -9.06 -28.11 -7.90
N ARG A 448 -8.19 -27.10 -7.77
CA ARG A 448 -7.91 -26.42 -6.51
C ARG A 448 -8.72 -25.14 -6.41
N PHE A 449 -9.48 -25.02 -5.34
CA PHE A 449 -10.25 -23.83 -5.00
C PHE A 449 -9.71 -23.20 -3.71
N THR A 450 -9.35 -21.91 -3.75
CA THR A 450 -8.64 -21.25 -2.62
C THR A 450 -9.52 -20.27 -1.87
N GLY A 451 -9.98 -20.63 -0.68
CA GLY A 451 -10.76 -19.77 0.20
C GLY A 451 -12.04 -20.41 0.70
N ALA A 452 -12.84 -19.65 1.45
CA ALA A 452 -14.17 -20.09 1.85
C ALA A 452 -15.04 -20.34 0.62
N LEU A 453 -15.78 -21.44 0.60
CA LEU A 453 -16.73 -21.76 -0.46
C LEU A 453 -18.14 -21.49 0.07
N PHE A 454 -18.84 -20.53 -0.53
CA PHE A 454 -20.12 -20.05 -0.03
C PHE A 454 -21.01 -19.55 -1.17
N TYR A 455 -22.23 -19.11 -0.85
CA TYR A 455 -23.25 -18.71 -1.82
C TYR A 455 -22.77 -17.73 -2.91
N ALA A 456 -21.79 -16.87 -2.64
CA ALA A 456 -21.35 -15.86 -3.60
C ALA A 456 -20.31 -16.34 -4.62
N ASN A 457 -19.65 -17.49 -4.39
CA ASN A 457 -18.59 -18.01 -5.26
C ASN A 457 -18.80 -19.46 -5.72
N ILE A 458 -19.86 -20.12 -5.24
CA ILE A 458 -20.19 -21.50 -5.61
C ILE A 458 -20.52 -21.66 -7.11
N ASP A 459 -21.12 -20.65 -7.74
CA ASP A 459 -21.46 -20.72 -9.16
C ASP A 459 -20.19 -20.74 -10.03
N ARG A 460 -19.15 -19.99 -9.64
CA ARG A 460 -17.83 -20.01 -10.29
C ARG A 460 -17.15 -21.37 -10.10
N PHE A 461 -17.22 -21.94 -8.89
CA PHE A 461 -16.72 -23.29 -8.61
C PHE A 461 -17.38 -24.32 -9.53
N GLN A 462 -18.71 -24.24 -9.69
CA GLN A 462 -19.46 -25.13 -10.56
C GLN A 462 -19.10 -24.93 -12.04
N GLN A 463 -19.09 -23.68 -12.51
CA GLN A 463 -18.78 -23.33 -13.91
C GLN A 463 -17.36 -23.76 -14.30
N ASP A 464 -16.36 -23.49 -13.46
CA ASP A 464 -14.98 -23.90 -13.72
C ASP A 464 -14.91 -25.43 -13.96
N ILE A 465 -15.61 -26.23 -13.14
CA ILE A 465 -15.64 -27.70 -13.28
C ILE A 465 -16.45 -28.12 -14.50
N GLU A 466 -17.60 -27.50 -14.77
CA GLU A 466 -18.45 -27.81 -15.92
C GLU A 466 -17.73 -27.55 -17.25
N ASP A 467 -17.03 -26.42 -17.36
CA ASP A 467 -16.25 -26.04 -18.54
C ASP A 467 -15.02 -26.95 -18.76
N ALA A 468 -14.48 -27.52 -17.69
CA ALA A 468 -13.34 -28.43 -17.76
C ALA A 468 -13.72 -29.88 -18.10
N VAL A 469 -14.98 -30.28 -17.90
CA VAL A 469 -15.43 -31.65 -18.14
C VAL A 469 -15.55 -31.95 -19.63
N LYS A 470 -14.73 -32.89 -20.10
CA LYS A 470 -14.75 -33.46 -21.46
C LYS A 470 -15.51 -34.79 -21.50
N GLU A 471 -15.80 -35.30 -22.70
CA GLU A 471 -16.47 -36.61 -22.87
C GLU A 471 -15.67 -37.79 -22.29
N ASP A 472 -14.34 -37.71 -22.30
CA ASP A 472 -13.43 -38.73 -21.78
C ASP A 472 -13.12 -38.59 -20.27
N THR A 473 -13.73 -37.60 -19.60
CA THR A 473 -13.53 -37.37 -18.16
C THR A 473 -14.13 -38.51 -17.35
N LYS A 474 -13.32 -39.15 -16.51
CA LYS A 474 -13.73 -40.26 -15.63
C LYS A 474 -13.69 -39.90 -14.15
N LEU A 475 -12.82 -38.96 -13.77
CA LEU A 475 -12.56 -38.63 -12.37
C LEU A 475 -12.41 -37.12 -12.18
N ILE A 476 -13.11 -36.58 -11.19
CA ILE A 476 -13.02 -35.20 -10.72
C ILE A 476 -12.55 -35.24 -9.26
N ILE A 477 -11.44 -34.57 -8.96
CA ILE A 477 -10.90 -34.42 -7.62
C ILE A 477 -10.84 -32.94 -7.28
N ILE A 478 -11.56 -32.56 -6.22
CA ILE A 478 -11.47 -31.23 -5.63
C ILE A 478 -10.34 -31.24 -4.62
N ASP A 479 -9.27 -30.51 -4.91
CA ASP A 479 -8.24 -30.17 -3.93
C ASP A 479 -8.79 -29.07 -3.01
N ALA A 480 -9.31 -29.52 -1.87
CA ALA A 480 -9.95 -28.71 -0.86
C ALA A 480 -8.99 -28.29 0.27
N GLY A 481 -7.67 -28.46 0.09
CA GLY A 481 -6.68 -28.14 1.13
C GLY A 481 -6.62 -26.67 1.55
N THR A 482 -7.20 -25.78 0.75
CA THR A 482 -7.29 -24.34 1.04
C THR A 482 -8.73 -23.87 1.30
N ILE A 483 -9.69 -24.79 1.40
CA ILE A 483 -11.07 -24.48 1.78
C ILE A 483 -11.20 -24.49 3.30
N GLY A 484 -11.31 -23.29 3.89
CA GLY A 484 -11.40 -23.12 5.34
C GLY A 484 -12.81 -23.25 5.91
N SER A 485 -13.84 -23.02 5.11
CA SER A 485 -15.24 -23.12 5.52
C SER A 485 -16.15 -23.33 4.32
N ILE A 486 -17.29 -23.98 4.56
CA ILE A 486 -18.41 -24.08 3.62
C ILE A 486 -19.68 -23.52 4.26
N ASP A 487 -20.61 -23.00 3.48
CA ASP A 487 -21.97 -22.68 3.91
C ASP A 487 -22.99 -23.74 3.42
N LEU A 488 -24.25 -23.59 3.84
CA LEU A 488 -25.33 -24.50 3.46
C LEU A 488 -25.52 -24.56 1.93
N THR A 489 -25.58 -23.40 1.26
CA THR A 489 -25.77 -23.30 -0.19
C THR A 489 -24.66 -24.01 -0.96
N ALA A 490 -23.40 -23.84 -0.54
CA ALA A 490 -22.26 -24.53 -1.13
C ALA A 490 -22.34 -26.05 -0.93
N ALA A 491 -22.72 -26.51 0.28
CA ALA A 491 -22.88 -27.93 0.56
C ALA A 491 -23.97 -28.58 -0.30
N GLU A 492 -25.13 -27.93 -0.45
CA GLU A 492 -26.22 -28.40 -1.31
C GLU A 492 -25.79 -28.45 -2.79
N ARG A 493 -25.03 -27.45 -3.25
CA ARG A 493 -24.54 -27.44 -4.62
C ARG A 493 -23.50 -28.53 -4.88
N ILE A 494 -22.58 -28.75 -3.94
CA ILE A 494 -21.64 -29.87 -4.01
C ILE A 494 -22.41 -31.20 -4.14
N MET A 495 -23.46 -31.42 -3.35
CA MET A 495 -24.27 -32.63 -3.45
C MET A 495 -25.00 -32.75 -4.79
N THR A 496 -25.49 -31.64 -5.33
CA THR A 496 -26.10 -31.60 -6.66
C THR A 496 -25.10 -31.99 -7.74
N MET A 497 -23.88 -31.45 -7.68
CA MET A 497 -22.79 -31.81 -8.58
C MET A 497 -22.36 -33.27 -8.43
N TYR A 498 -22.17 -33.74 -7.20
CA TYR A 498 -21.85 -35.13 -6.88
C TYR A 498 -22.85 -36.09 -7.53
N ASN A 499 -24.15 -35.85 -7.32
CA ASN A 499 -25.21 -36.67 -7.90
C ASN A 499 -25.28 -36.58 -9.43
N LYS A 500 -25.05 -35.38 -9.99
CA LYS A 500 -25.00 -35.15 -11.45
C LYS A 500 -23.87 -35.95 -12.10
N TYR A 501 -22.66 -35.90 -11.55
CA TYR A 501 -21.50 -36.59 -12.12
C TYR A 501 -21.54 -38.10 -11.87
N LYS A 502 -22.02 -38.54 -10.69
CA LYS A 502 -22.27 -39.95 -10.40
C LYS A 502 -23.23 -40.60 -11.42
N LYS A 503 -24.32 -39.91 -11.80
CA LYS A 503 -25.25 -40.38 -12.84
C LYS A 503 -24.61 -40.49 -14.23
N ARG A 504 -23.57 -39.69 -14.52
CA ARG A 504 -22.79 -39.73 -15.76
C ARG A 504 -21.66 -40.78 -15.72
N GLY A 505 -21.51 -41.52 -14.64
CA GLY A 505 -20.40 -42.46 -14.46
C GLY A 505 -19.05 -41.77 -14.20
N ILE A 506 -19.06 -40.49 -13.80
CA ILE A 506 -17.87 -39.73 -13.45
C ILE A 506 -17.74 -39.73 -11.93
N ASP A 507 -16.62 -40.22 -11.44
CA ASP A 507 -16.29 -40.24 -10.02
C ASP A 507 -15.97 -38.82 -9.51
N PHE A 508 -16.61 -38.40 -8.42
CA PHE A 508 -16.41 -37.08 -7.83
C PHE A 508 -15.87 -37.21 -6.40
N TYR A 509 -14.71 -36.62 -6.13
CA TYR A 509 -14.02 -36.72 -4.84
C TYR A 509 -13.64 -35.36 -4.28
N ILE A 510 -13.66 -35.25 -2.95
CA ILE A 510 -13.11 -34.11 -2.22
C ILE A 510 -11.90 -34.60 -1.43
N ALA A 511 -10.75 -33.94 -1.59
CA ALA A 511 -9.52 -34.35 -0.95
C ALA A 511 -8.76 -33.20 -0.29
N GLY A 512 -8.09 -33.49 0.82
CA GLY A 512 -7.11 -32.59 1.43
C GLY A 512 -7.63 -31.50 2.35
N HIS A 513 -8.95 -31.38 2.56
CA HIS A 513 -9.55 -30.37 3.45
C HIS A 513 -9.24 -30.60 4.93
N VAL A 514 -9.38 -29.52 5.69
CA VAL A 514 -9.32 -29.52 7.16
C VAL A 514 -10.52 -30.27 7.76
N ASP A 515 -10.33 -30.82 8.96
CA ASP A 515 -11.32 -31.66 9.66
C ASP A 515 -12.70 -31.01 9.81
N SER A 516 -12.76 -29.72 10.12
CA SER A 516 -13.99 -28.95 10.32
C SER A 516 -14.92 -28.96 9.11
N ILE A 517 -14.40 -29.16 7.89
CA ILE A 517 -15.24 -29.27 6.69
C ILE A 517 -16.09 -30.55 6.73
N ASN A 518 -15.60 -31.64 7.33
CA ASN A 518 -16.41 -32.86 7.49
C ASN A 518 -17.59 -32.62 8.45
N ASP A 519 -17.38 -31.84 9.52
CA ASP A 519 -18.45 -31.46 10.45
C ASP A 519 -19.50 -30.61 9.74
N MET A 520 -19.06 -29.62 8.95
CA MET A 520 -19.96 -28.77 8.17
C MET A 520 -20.73 -29.57 7.11
N LEU A 521 -20.08 -30.46 6.36
CA LEU A 521 -20.76 -31.32 5.37
C LEU A 521 -21.83 -32.19 6.02
N ARG A 522 -21.56 -32.77 7.19
CA ARG A 522 -22.57 -33.53 7.95
C ARG A 522 -23.71 -32.64 8.43
N ALA A 523 -23.40 -31.48 9.01
CA ALA A 523 -24.38 -30.55 9.54
C ALA A 523 -25.31 -29.98 8.45
N TYR A 524 -24.78 -29.75 7.25
CA TYR A 524 -25.52 -29.20 6.11
C TYR A 524 -26.12 -30.27 5.19
N GLY A 525 -26.24 -31.52 5.65
CA GLY A 525 -26.93 -32.59 4.89
C GLY A 525 -26.12 -33.22 3.75
N ALA A 526 -24.88 -32.81 3.53
CA ALA A 526 -23.95 -33.38 2.55
C ALA A 526 -23.13 -34.58 3.10
N GLY A 527 -23.55 -35.18 4.23
CA GLY A 527 -22.84 -36.31 4.84
C GLY A 527 -22.82 -37.60 4.00
N GLU A 528 -23.66 -37.71 2.97
CA GLU A 528 -23.68 -38.86 2.06
C GLU A 528 -22.35 -39.03 1.32
N ILE A 529 -21.71 -37.94 0.88
CA ILE A 529 -20.42 -37.99 0.17
C ILE A 529 -19.32 -38.63 1.05
N ILE A 530 -19.39 -38.40 2.37
CA ILE A 530 -18.48 -39.00 3.35
C ILE A 530 -18.80 -40.50 3.50
N LYS A 531 -20.08 -40.86 3.66
CA LYS A 531 -20.52 -42.26 3.79
C LYS A 531 -20.18 -43.10 2.56
N ALA A 532 -20.23 -42.50 1.37
CA ALA A 532 -19.86 -43.14 0.12
C ALA A 532 -18.34 -43.33 -0.06
N GLY A 533 -17.52 -42.81 0.86
CA GLY A 533 -16.07 -42.90 0.78
C GLY A 533 -15.45 -41.93 -0.23
N ASN A 534 -16.20 -40.95 -0.75
CA ASN A 534 -15.77 -39.97 -1.75
C ASN A 534 -14.98 -38.79 -1.15
N VAL A 535 -14.56 -38.90 0.11
CA VAL A 535 -13.84 -37.88 0.88
C VAL A 535 -12.54 -38.48 1.39
N LYS A 536 -11.39 -37.92 1.00
CA LYS A 536 -10.07 -38.49 1.34
C LYS A 536 -9.10 -37.47 1.94
N PRO A 537 -8.20 -37.87 2.85
CA PRO A 537 -7.14 -37.01 3.35
C PRO A 537 -6.18 -36.48 2.29
N ARG A 538 -5.91 -37.22 1.20
CA ARG A 538 -4.94 -36.81 0.16
C ARG A 538 -5.41 -37.17 -1.24
N ILE A 539 -5.08 -36.33 -2.22
CA ILE A 539 -5.35 -36.57 -3.65
C ILE A 539 -4.77 -37.91 -4.10
N ILE A 540 -3.57 -38.26 -3.65
CA ILE A 540 -2.89 -39.49 -4.06
C ILE A 540 -3.65 -40.76 -3.65
N GLN A 541 -4.39 -40.73 -2.53
CA GLN A 541 -5.21 -41.87 -2.11
C GLN A 541 -6.39 -42.08 -3.06
N VAL A 542 -6.98 -41.00 -3.59
CA VAL A 542 -8.04 -41.08 -4.60
C VAL A 542 -7.51 -41.71 -5.88
N LEU A 543 -6.32 -41.27 -6.34
CA LEU A 543 -5.70 -41.81 -7.56
C LEU A 543 -5.37 -43.30 -7.41
N GLN A 544 -4.77 -43.70 -6.29
CA GLN A 544 -4.46 -45.10 -5.98
C GLN A 544 -5.72 -45.98 -5.95
N GLU A 545 -6.80 -45.51 -5.32
CA GLU A 545 -8.09 -46.24 -5.29
C GLU A 545 -8.70 -46.43 -6.68
N LYS A 546 -8.38 -45.54 -7.63
CA LYS A 546 -8.80 -45.63 -9.02
C LYS A 546 -7.80 -46.32 -9.93
N GLY A 547 -6.74 -46.92 -9.38
CA GLY A 547 -5.70 -47.61 -10.14
C GLY A 547 -4.83 -46.68 -11.00
N ILE A 548 -4.78 -45.40 -10.66
CA ILE A 548 -3.97 -44.38 -11.34
C ILE A 548 -2.69 -44.19 -10.55
N GLU A 549 -1.65 -44.92 -10.95
CA GLU A 549 -0.34 -44.89 -10.30
C GLU A 549 0.77 -44.36 -11.23
N PRO A 550 1.88 -43.86 -10.67
CA PRO A 550 3.07 -43.53 -11.47
C PRO A 550 3.64 -44.77 -12.19
N PRO A 551 4.12 -44.66 -13.44
CA PRO A 551 4.16 -43.45 -14.26
C PRO A 551 2.79 -43.07 -14.81
N TYR A 552 2.38 -41.83 -14.57
CA TYR A 552 1.07 -41.35 -14.96
C TYR A 552 0.93 -41.19 -16.49
N ILE A 553 -0.29 -41.44 -16.99
CA ILE A 553 -0.68 -41.15 -18.37
C ILE A 553 -1.21 -39.72 -18.44
N TYR A 554 -0.63 -38.92 -19.34
CA TYR A 554 -1.00 -37.51 -19.53
C TYR A 554 -2.01 -37.34 -20.67
N ASP A 555 -2.79 -36.25 -20.64
CA ASP A 555 -3.63 -35.86 -21.76
C ASP A 555 -2.76 -35.33 -22.92
N GLU A 556 -2.79 -36.02 -24.06
CA GLU A 556 -1.98 -35.70 -25.26
C GLU A 556 -2.44 -34.42 -25.97
N SER A 557 -3.67 -33.96 -25.72
CA SER A 557 -4.15 -32.66 -26.24
C SER A 557 -3.45 -31.47 -25.56
N TYR A 558 -2.85 -31.71 -24.40
CA TYR A 558 -2.03 -30.72 -23.72
C TYR A 558 -0.59 -30.83 -24.22
N SER A 559 -0.08 -29.75 -24.83
CA SER A 559 1.32 -29.65 -25.23
C SER A 559 2.13 -29.08 -24.06
N PRO A 560 2.77 -29.90 -23.20
CA PRO A 560 3.66 -29.36 -22.18
C PRO A 560 4.85 -28.67 -22.85
N ALA A 561 5.51 -27.76 -22.12
CA ALA A 561 6.82 -27.30 -22.57
C ALA A 561 7.73 -28.53 -22.83
N PRO A 562 8.37 -28.64 -24.02
CA PRO A 562 9.22 -29.79 -24.33
C PRO A 562 10.40 -29.88 -23.35
N GLY A 563 10.51 -31.01 -22.64
CA GLY A 563 11.55 -31.24 -21.64
C GLY A 563 11.05 -31.85 -20.33
N LYS A 564 11.90 -32.57 -19.59
CA LYS A 564 11.70 -32.74 -18.14
C LYS A 564 12.19 -31.45 -17.48
N ALA A 565 11.29 -30.69 -16.84
CA ALA A 565 11.71 -29.59 -15.97
C ALA A 565 12.71 -30.13 -14.95
N SER A 566 13.76 -29.39 -14.61
CA SER A 566 14.47 -29.70 -13.38
C SER A 566 13.54 -29.38 -12.20
N ARG A 567 13.72 -30.05 -11.06
CA ARG A 567 12.93 -29.74 -9.85
C ARG A 567 13.01 -28.24 -9.50
N ARG A 568 14.18 -27.64 -9.69
CA ARG A 568 14.45 -26.22 -9.39
C ARG A 568 13.87 -25.25 -10.41
N LEU A 569 13.86 -25.56 -11.70
CA LEU A 569 13.15 -24.74 -12.69
C LEU A 569 11.65 -24.69 -12.37
N ALA A 570 11.10 -25.85 -12.03
CA ALA A 570 9.72 -25.96 -11.60
C ALA A 570 9.47 -25.13 -10.31
N GLU A 571 10.38 -25.15 -9.33
CA GLU A 571 10.35 -24.28 -8.15
C GLU A 571 10.52 -22.78 -8.49
N PHE A 572 11.34 -22.42 -9.49
CA PHE A 572 11.56 -21.05 -9.95
C PHE A 572 10.34 -20.49 -10.70
N GLU A 573 9.76 -21.26 -11.63
CA GLU A 573 8.49 -20.95 -12.30
C GLU A 573 7.35 -20.84 -11.28
N TRP A 574 7.34 -21.72 -10.27
CA TRP A 574 6.41 -21.60 -9.15
C TRP A 574 6.62 -20.30 -8.39
N ALA A 575 7.85 -19.91 -8.05
CA ALA A 575 8.16 -18.71 -7.28
C ALA A 575 7.82 -17.42 -8.05
N TYR A 576 8.21 -17.32 -9.32
CA TYR A 576 8.17 -16.07 -10.09
C TYR A 576 7.06 -16.00 -11.14
N GLY A 577 6.45 -17.12 -11.51
CA GLY A 577 5.33 -17.16 -12.45
C GLY A 577 5.63 -16.49 -13.78
N MET A 578 4.80 -15.53 -14.19
CA MET A 578 4.96 -14.80 -15.46
C MET A 578 6.23 -13.93 -15.49
N ASP A 579 6.80 -13.60 -14.34
CA ASP A 579 8.03 -12.79 -14.26
C ASP A 579 9.31 -13.64 -14.36
N ALA A 580 9.20 -14.98 -14.37
CA ALA A 580 10.35 -15.89 -14.42
C ALA A 580 11.30 -15.54 -15.59
N ASP A 581 10.77 -15.37 -16.81
CA ASP A 581 11.56 -15.05 -17.99
C ASP A 581 12.24 -13.66 -17.87
N ARG A 582 11.55 -12.67 -17.30
CA ARG A 582 12.10 -11.32 -17.06
C ARG A 582 13.22 -11.34 -16.02
N ILE A 583 13.10 -12.18 -14.99
CA ILE A 583 14.10 -12.32 -13.93
C ILE A 583 15.35 -13.03 -14.48
N MET A 584 15.18 -14.06 -15.32
CA MET A 584 16.27 -14.70 -16.06
C MET A 584 17.06 -13.69 -16.91
N GLN A 585 16.36 -12.80 -17.62
CA GLN A 585 16.99 -11.73 -18.40
C GLN A 585 17.78 -10.74 -17.53
N ARG A 586 17.25 -10.37 -16.36
CA ARG A 586 17.98 -9.51 -15.42
C ARG A 586 19.23 -10.19 -14.88
N LEU A 587 19.13 -11.46 -14.52
CA LEU A 587 20.28 -12.24 -14.06
C LEU A 587 21.38 -12.27 -15.13
N ALA A 588 21.03 -12.52 -16.39
CA ALA A 588 21.97 -12.45 -17.50
C ALA A 588 22.61 -11.05 -17.63
N ALA A 589 21.85 -9.98 -17.42
CA ALA A 589 22.35 -8.61 -17.44
C ALA A 589 23.27 -8.26 -16.26
N ASP A 590 22.98 -8.77 -15.07
CA ASP A 590 23.81 -8.56 -13.89
C ASP A 590 25.13 -9.34 -14.03
N ILE A 591 25.08 -10.57 -14.54
CA ILE A 591 26.27 -11.37 -14.86
C ILE A 591 27.10 -10.68 -15.95
N ALA A 592 26.47 -10.19 -17.03
CA ALA A 592 27.17 -9.47 -18.09
C ALA A 592 27.88 -8.23 -17.53
N THR A 593 27.19 -7.44 -16.71
CA THR A 593 27.76 -6.25 -16.05
C THR A 593 28.96 -6.63 -15.18
N LYS A 594 28.83 -7.66 -14.32
CA LYS A 594 29.93 -8.13 -13.48
C LYS A 594 31.14 -8.62 -14.28
N ILE A 595 30.92 -9.42 -15.32
CA ILE A 595 31.99 -9.86 -16.23
C ILE A 595 32.72 -8.66 -16.83
N THR A 596 31.97 -7.62 -17.19
CA THR A 596 32.59 -6.43 -17.77
C THR A 596 33.27 -5.51 -16.73
N GLU A 597 32.78 -5.47 -15.48
CA GLU A 597 33.23 -4.54 -14.42
C GLU A 597 34.30 -5.12 -13.48
N ASP A 598 34.55 -6.43 -13.53
CA ASP A 598 35.52 -7.11 -12.65
C ASP A 598 36.98 -6.74 -13.03
N PRO A 599 37.72 -6.03 -12.17
CA PRO A 599 39.11 -5.65 -12.43
C PRO A 599 40.09 -6.83 -12.36
N ASP A 600 39.69 -7.93 -11.71
CA ASP A 600 40.47 -9.17 -11.61
C ASP A 600 40.03 -10.19 -12.67
N PHE A 601 39.30 -9.75 -13.71
CA PHE A 601 38.91 -10.59 -14.84
C PHE A 601 40.15 -11.05 -15.64
N ASP A 602 40.76 -12.14 -15.18
CA ASP A 602 41.96 -12.70 -15.78
C ASP A 602 41.61 -13.53 -17.02
N ILE A 603 41.74 -12.90 -18.18
CA ILE A 603 41.54 -13.49 -19.51
C ILE A 603 42.64 -14.54 -19.85
N THR A 604 43.66 -14.67 -19.01
CA THR A 604 44.84 -15.53 -19.23
C THR A 604 44.83 -16.81 -18.41
N ASN A 605 43.96 -16.95 -17.40
CA ASN A 605 43.85 -18.17 -16.62
C ASN A 605 42.99 -19.21 -17.36
N ASP A 606 43.50 -20.43 -17.51
CA ASP A 606 42.91 -21.48 -18.36
C ASP A 606 41.53 -21.99 -17.86
N GLU A 607 41.17 -21.70 -16.61
CA GLU A 607 39.83 -21.91 -16.05
C GLU A 607 38.97 -20.66 -16.25
N PHE A 608 38.46 -20.47 -17.47
CA PHE A 608 37.27 -19.65 -17.68
C PHE A 608 36.09 -20.32 -16.99
N ASP A 609 35.89 -20.03 -15.70
CA ASP A 609 34.77 -20.57 -14.96
C ASP A 609 33.63 -19.55 -14.91
N ILE A 610 32.82 -19.49 -15.97
CA ILE A 610 31.51 -18.85 -15.90
C ILE A 610 30.71 -19.38 -14.70
N ARG A 611 30.97 -20.60 -14.23
CA ARG A 611 30.34 -21.08 -13.00
C ARG A 611 30.75 -20.28 -11.79
N LYS A 612 31.90 -19.60 -11.73
CA LYS A 612 32.22 -18.68 -10.63
C LYS A 612 31.21 -17.53 -10.58
N TYR A 613 30.97 -16.86 -11.71
CA TYR A 613 29.98 -15.77 -11.77
C TYR A 613 28.54 -16.25 -11.66
N ILE A 614 28.22 -17.42 -12.23
CA ILE A 614 26.93 -18.06 -12.00
C ILE A 614 26.79 -18.38 -10.51
N LYS A 615 27.78 -19.00 -9.86
CA LYS A 615 27.79 -19.46 -8.45
C LYS A 615 27.81 -18.36 -7.41
N GLU A 616 28.51 -17.26 -7.67
CA GLU A 616 28.45 -16.05 -6.84
C GLU A 616 27.04 -15.42 -6.88
N ASN A 617 26.35 -15.52 -8.02
CA ASN A 617 24.95 -15.12 -8.16
C ASN A 617 23.95 -16.24 -7.79
N GLU A 618 24.39 -17.51 -7.71
CA GLU A 618 23.58 -18.67 -7.31
C GLU A 618 23.12 -18.53 -5.86
N SER A 619 23.93 -17.94 -4.97
CA SER A 619 23.52 -17.74 -3.58
C SER A 619 22.28 -16.81 -3.43
N ALA A 620 21.98 -15.98 -4.42
CA ALA A 620 20.79 -15.14 -4.46
C ALA A 620 19.57 -15.82 -5.12
N TYR A 621 19.77 -16.89 -5.91
CA TYR A 621 18.73 -17.47 -6.78
C TYR A 621 18.72 -19.02 -6.90
N GLY A 622 19.49 -19.75 -6.07
CA GLY A 622 19.51 -21.21 -5.89
C GLY A 622 20.73 -21.95 -6.46
N ASP A 623 21.39 -22.77 -5.62
CA ASP A 623 22.72 -23.40 -5.86
C ASP A 623 22.94 -24.44 -7.00
N HIS A 624 21.99 -24.79 -7.88
CA HIS A 624 22.17 -25.94 -8.81
C HIS A 624 21.26 -25.85 -10.04
N TRP A 625 21.77 -25.32 -11.14
CA TRP A 625 21.06 -25.21 -12.42
C TRP A 625 21.15 -26.52 -13.23
N ASN A 626 20.12 -26.89 -13.99
CA ASN A 626 20.20 -28.02 -14.92
C ASN A 626 20.84 -27.59 -16.25
N ILE A 627 21.33 -28.54 -17.04
CA ILE A 627 22.04 -28.29 -18.31
C ILE A 627 21.23 -27.46 -19.32
N VAL A 628 19.89 -27.54 -19.29
CA VAL A 628 18.99 -26.74 -20.15
C VAL A 628 18.84 -25.31 -19.62
N ASP A 629 18.76 -25.13 -18.31
CA ASP A 629 18.60 -23.81 -17.68
C ASP A 629 19.92 -23.02 -17.79
N GLU A 630 21.04 -23.72 -17.62
CA GLU A 630 22.39 -23.20 -17.86
C GLU A 630 22.54 -22.77 -19.33
N GLU A 631 22.11 -23.59 -20.28
CA GLU A 631 22.15 -23.24 -21.71
C GLU A 631 21.31 -21.99 -22.03
N GLU A 632 20.09 -21.91 -21.51
CA GLU A 632 19.21 -20.75 -21.72
C GLU A 632 19.78 -19.47 -21.08
N LEU A 633 20.39 -19.56 -19.90
CA LEU A 633 21.10 -18.44 -19.27
C LEU A 633 22.31 -17.99 -20.10
N LEU A 634 23.11 -18.94 -20.60
CA LEU A 634 24.27 -18.64 -21.44
C LEU A 634 23.88 -17.96 -22.74
N GLU A 635 22.75 -18.36 -23.35
CA GLU A 635 22.21 -17.70 -24.54
C GLU A 635 21.77 -16.26 -24.24
N LEU A 636 21.06 -16.03 -23.13
CA LEU A 636 20.68 -14.68 -22.71
C LEU A 636 21.91 -13.82 -22.40
N LEU A 637 22.95 -14.42 -21.84
CA LEU A 637 24.23 -13.77 -21.56
C LEU A 637 24.97 -13.39 -22.85
N GLU A 638 25.06 -14.29 -23.84
CA GLU A 638 25.61 -14.03 -25.17
C GLU A 638 24.90 -12.85 -25.85
N ILE A 639 23.56 -12.89 -25.86
CA ILE A 639 22.73 -11.80 -26.40
C ILE A 639 23.04 -10.48 -25.69
N ARG A 640 23.10 -10.49 -24.36
CA ARG A 640 23.30 -9.27 -23.58
C ARG A 640 24.69 -8.68 -23.78
N LEU A 641 25.73 -9.51 -23.82
CA LEU A 641 27.10 -9.07 -24.11
C LEU A 641 27.20 -8.44 -25.49
N ALA A 642 26.60 -9.05 -26.52
CA ALA A 642 26.59 -8.48 -27.86
C ALA A 642 25.86 -7.12 -27.94
N ILE A 643 24.73 -6.97 -27.23
CA ILE A 643 24.00 -5.70 -27.14
C ILE A 643 24.84 -4.63 -26.43
N MET A 644 25.53 -4.95 -25.33
CA MET A 644 26.38 -3.98 -24.62
C MET A 644 27.49 -3.42 -25.52
N ILE A 645 28.04 -4.24 -26.42
CA ILE A 645 29.05 -3.83 -27.39
C ILE A 645 28.45 -2.89 -28.44
N GLU A 646 27.26 -3.21 -28.97
CA GLU A 646 26.56 -2.34 -29.90
C GLU A 646 26.20 -0.98 -29.27
N GLU A 647 25.83 -0.97 -27.99
CA GLU A 647 25.55 0.24 -27.21
C GLU A 647 26.80 1.06 -26.85
N GLY A 648 28.01 0.58 -27.17
CA GLY A 648 29.26 1.26 -26.83
C GLY A 648 29.55 1.29 -25.32
N LYS A 649 28.89 0.44 -24.53
CA LYS A 649 29.12 0.29 -23.09
C LYS A 649 30.33 -0.61 -22.85
N THR A 650 31.51 -0.14 -23.24
CA THR A 650 32.79 -0.70 -22.80
C THR A 650 33.12 -0.10 -21.43
N VAL A 651 33.53 -0.96 -20.49
CA VAL A 651 33.65 -0.59 -19.07
C VAL A 651 34.76 0.42 -18.78
N SER A 652 34.44 1.25 -17.78
CA SER A 652 35.25 2.02 -16.83
C SER A 652 36.76 2.21 -17.09
N SER A 653 37.08 3.49 -17.25
CA SER A 653 38.32 4.26 -17.40
C SER A 653 39.61 3.92 -16.62
N LYS A 654 39.87 2.71 -16.09
CA LYS A 654 41.14 2.47 -15.36
C LYS A 654 41.95 1.23 -15.73
N THR A 655 41.39 0.32 -16.50
CA THR A 655 42.15 -0.74 -17.16
C THR A 655 41.71 -0.71 -18.60
N GLU A 656 42.65 -0.75 -19.54
CA GLU A 656 42.36 -0.67 -20.97
C GLU A 656 41.15 -1.52 -21.34
N ILE A 657 40.21 -0.90 -22.06
CA ILE A 657 39.30 -1.46 -23.06
C ILE A 657 39.29 -3.00 -23.02
N LEU A 658 38.15 -3.64 -22.70
CA LEU A 658 37.91 -5.02 -23.13
C LEU A 658 38.24 -5.10 -24.63
N THR A 659 39.47 -5.49 -24.95
CA THR A 659 39.95 -5.47 -26.34
C THR A 659 39.10 -6.45 -27.12
N SER A 660 38.96 -6.24 -28.44
CA SER A 660 38.28 -7.22 -29.29
C SER A 660 38.80 -8.65 -29.05
N SER A 661 40.07 -8.80 -28.66
CA SER A 661 40.70 -10.06 -28.27
C SER A 661 40.11 -10.68 -26.99
N ALA A 662 39.88 -9.89 -25.94
CA ALA A 662 39.30 -10.36 -24.67
C ALA A 662 37.86 -10.85 -24.86
N MET A 663 37.04 -10.06 -25.55
CA MET A 663 35.65 -10.41 -25.80
C MET A 663 35.53 -11.65 -26.70
N ASN A 664 36.39 -11.78 -27.72
CA ASN A 664 36.40 -12.97 -28.56
C ASN A 664 36.76 -14.24 -27.77
N ARG A 665 37.57 -14.15 -26.70
CA ARG A 665 37.86 -15.28 -25.81
C ARG A 665 36.64 -15.66 -24.96
N ILE A 666 35.92 -14.66 -24.43
CA ILE A 666 34.66 -14.88 -23.68
C ILE A 666 33.64 -15.57 -24.59
N ASP A 667 33.42 -15.03 -25.79
CA ASP A 667 32.51 -15.59 -26.79
C ASP A 667 32.89 -17.04 -27.15
N SER A 668 34.17 -17.30 -27.40
CA SER A 668 34.66 -18.65 -27.75
C SER A 668 34.38 -19.67 -26.63
N ARG A 669 34.58 -19.28 -25.37
CA ARG A 669 34.36 -20.17 -24.22
C ARG A 669 32.87 -20.35 -23.90
N LEU A 670 32.05 -19.30 -24.03
CA LEU A 670 30.60 -19.38 -23.97
C LEU A 670 30.07 -20.42 -24.96
N LEU A 671 30.53 -20.33 -26.20
CA LEU A 671 30.13 -21.22 -27.30
C LEU A 671 30.59 -22.66 -27.07
N GLU A 672 31.82 -22.87 -26.59
CA GLU A 672 32.32 -24.20 -26.24
C GLU A 672 31.47 -24.84 -25.12
N ARG A 673 31.09 -24.06 -24.10
CA ARG A 673 30.24 -24.53 -23.02
C ARG A 673 28.84 -24.87 -23.49
N GLN A 674 28.19 -23.97 -24.25
CA GLN A 674 26.87 -24.21 -24.83
C GLN A 674 26.88 -25.47 -25.71
N MET A 675 27.91 -25.66 -26.53
CA MET A 675 28.07 -26.87 -27.37
C MET A 675 28.14 -28.14 -26.53
N ASN A 676 28.96 -28.15 -25.47
CA ASN A 676 29.06 -29.29 -24.57
C ASN A 676 27.74 -29.56 -23.82
N LEU A 677 26.96 -28.53 -23.50
CA LEU A 677 25.64 -28.66 -22.91
C LEU A 677 24.64 -29.24 -23.92
N GLU A 678 24.59 -28.73 -25.14
CA GLU A 678 23.72 -29.27 -26.20
C GLU A 678 24.01 -30.74 -26.50
N ILE A 679 25.28 -31.16 -26.58
CA ILE A 679 25.63 -32.59 -26.72
C ILE A 679 25.02 -33.41 -25.58
N LYS A 680 25.19 -32.97 -24.32
CA LYS A 680 24.61 -33.63 -23.15
C LYS A 680 23.08 -33.60 -23.13
N ILE A 681 22.46 -32.54 -23.66
CA ILE A 681 21.00 -32.40 -23.74
C ILE A 681 20.46 -33.36 -24.80
N MET A 682 21.11 -33.46 -25.96
CA MET A 682 20.73 -34.38 -27.03
C MET A 682 20.77 -35.84 -26.54
N GLU A 683 21.86 -36.24 -25.88
CA GLU A 683 22.04 -37.59 -25.34
C GLU A 683 20.98 -37.95 -24.29
N LYS A 684 20.54 -36.97 -23.49
CA LYS A 684 19.59 -37.21 -22.38
C LYS A 684 18.12 -37.04 -22.80
N ASN A 685 17.82 -36.11 -23.70
CA ASN A 685 16.45 -35.67 -23.99
C ASN A 685 16.33 -34.90 -25.32
N ARG A 686 16.31 -35.64 -26.43
CA ARG A 686 16.16 -35.12 -27.81
C ARG A 686 15.13 -33.99 -28.00
N PRO A 687 13.87 -34.07 -27.50
CA PRO A 687 12.89 -32.98 -27.66
C PRO A 687 13.28 -31.63 -27.02
N SER A 688 14.23 -31.61 -26.08
CA SER A 688 14.71 -30.36 -25.47
C SER A 688 15.58 -29.53 -26.42
N ILE A 689 16.31 -30.17 -27.36
CA ILE A 689 17.12 -29.48 -28.36
C ILE A 689 16.23 -28.67 -29.30
N GLU A 690 15.17 -29.27 -29.84
CA GLU A 690 14.25 -28.60 -30.77
C GLU A 690 13.64 -27.32 -30.17
N ARG A 691 13.32 -27.33 -28.88
CA ARG A 691 12.79 -26.14 -28.17
C ARG A 691 13.84 -25.05 -28.01
N ILE A 692 15.07 -25.42 -27.61
CA ILE A 692 16.18 -24.46 -27.49
C ILE A 692 16.37 -23.77 -28.84
N LEU A 693 16.41 -24.53 -29.92
CA LEU A 693 16.56 -23.99 -31.28
C LEU A 693 15.38 -23.13 -31.72
N ARG A 694 14.13 -23.53 -31.41
CA ARG A 694 12.94 -22.72 -31.73
C ARG A 694 12.92 -21.39 -30.96
N ARG A 695 13.23 -21.39 -29.67
CA ARG A 695 13.34 -20.15 -28.88
C ARG A 695 14.49 -19.28 -29.36
N ARG A 696 15.62 -19.89 -29.70
CA ARG A 696 16.77 -19.21 -30.29
C ARG A 696 16.38 -18.54 -31.59
N TYR A 697 15.65 -19.23 -32.48
CA TYR A 697 15.10 -18.66 -33.70
C TYR A 697 14.20 -17.43 -33.41
N GLU A 698 13.26 -17.53 -32.46
CA GLU A 698 12.39 -16.41 -32.07
C GLU A 698 13.18 -15.20 -31.52
N ARG A 699 14.21 -15.46 -30.71
CA ARG A 699 15.12 -14.43 -30.18
C ARG A 699 15.96 -13.81 -31.29
N ASP A 700 16.44 -14.62 -32.22
CA ASP A 700 17.24 -14.18 -33.38
C ASP A 700 16.42 -13.29 -34.31
N GLU A 701 15.14 -13.61 -34.57
CA GLU A 701 14.22 -12.73 -35.30
C GLU A 701 13.99 -11.39 -34.59
N HIS A 702 13.80 -11.43 -33.27
CA HIS A 702 13.69 -10.21 -32.47
C HIS A 702 14.97 -9.36 -32.52
N MET A 703 16.14 -10.01 -32.45
CA MET A 703 17.47 -9.41 -32.52
C MET A 703 17.75 -8.79 -33.89
N LYS A 704 17.45 -9.48 -34.99
CA LYS A 704 17.57 -8.96 -36.37
C LYS A 704 16.84 -7.62 -36.53
N LYS A 705 15.66 -7.50 -35.90
CA LYS A 705 14.82 -6.29 -35.99
C LYS A 705 15.30 -5.13 -35.12
N HIS A 706 15.78 -5.39 -33.90
CA HIS A 706 16.07 -4.33 -32.91
C HIS A 706 17.56 -4.07 -32.67
N HIS A 707 18.44 -5.05 -32.92
CA HIS A 707 19.88 -5.02 -32.66
C HIS A 707 20.65 -5.72 -33.81
N PRO A 708 20.59 -5.17 -35.05
CA PRO A 708 21.12 -5.86 -36.23
C PRO A 708 22.64 -6.05 -36.17
N LYS A 709 23.39 -5.15 -35.55
CA LYS A 709 24.86 -5.28 -35.43
C LYS A 709 25.23 -6.38 -34.41
N ALA A 710 24.56 -6.42 -33.26
CA ALA A 710 24.74 -7.49 -32.29
C ALA A 710 24.33 -8.85 -32.88
N PHE A 711 23.24 -8.90 -33.65
CA PHE A 711 22.83 -10.12 -34.36
C PHE A 711 23.91 -10.62 -35.34
N SER A 712 24.43 -9.75 -36.22
CA SER A 712 25.46 -10.14 -37.18
C SER A 712 26.73 -10.69 -36.51
N ARG A 713 27.11 -10.12 -35.35
CA ARG A 713 28.24 -10.61 -34.55
C ARG A 713 27.96 -12.00 -33.99
N ILE A 714 26.83 -12.19 -33.31
CA ILE A 714 26.42 -13.48 -32.73
C ILE A 714 26.36 -14.55 -33.83
N ALA A 715 25.74 -14.22 -34.97
CA ALA A 715 25.63 -15.15 -36.10
C ALA A 715 27.01 -15.60 -36.61
N ALA A 716 27.99 -14.70 -36.70
CA ALA A 716 29.35 -15.04 -37.11
C ALA A 716 30.06 -15.98 -36.11
N GLU A 717 29.91 -15.74 -34.81
CA GLU A 717 30.53 -16.60 -33.78
C GLU A 717 29.82 -17.97 -33.67
N ARG A 718 28.49 -18.00 -33.76
CA ARG A 718 27.72 -19.25 -33.83
C ARG A 718 28.03 -20.08 -35.07
N ALA A 719 28.33 -19.46 -36.21
CA ALA A 719 28.76 -20.18 -37.42
C ALA A 719 30.08 -20.95 -37.19
N LYS A 720 31.06 -20.33 -36.51
CA LYS A 720 32.31 -21.03 -36.12
C LYS A 720 32.02 -22.21 -35.19
N ARG A 721 31.11 -22.04 -34.23
CA ARG A 721 30.66 -23.11 -33.35
C ARG A 721 29.99 -24.24 -34.11
N PHE A 722 29.19 -23.93 -35.12
CA PHE A 722 28.49 -24.94 -35.91
C PHE A 722 29.46 -25.84 -36.69
N GLU A 723 30.56 -25.28 -37.22
CA GLU A 723 31.64 -26.07 -37.82
C GLU A 723 32.39 -26.93 -36.78
N MET A 724 32.68 -26.39 -35.59
CA MET A 724 33.28 -27.19 -34.50
C MET A 724 32.38 -28.35 -34.06
N LEU A 725 31.06 -28.13 -34.04
CA LEU A 725 30.09 -29.17 -33.71
C LEU A 725 30.06 -30.28 -34.78
N ARG A 726 30.20 -29.91 -36.05
CA ARG A 726 30.30 -30.87 -37.16
C ARG A 726 31.45 -31.86 -36.99
N GLU A 727 32.59 -31.39 -36.51
CA GLU A 727 33.77 -32.23 -36.26
C GLU A 727 33.62 -33.08 -34.99
N LYS A 728 33.08 -32.50 -33.89
CA LYS A 728 32.99 -33.19 -32.59
C LYS A 728 31.79 -34.14 -32.47
N ASN A 729 30.65 -33.82 -33.08
CA ASN A 729 29.44 -34.64 -33.03
C ASN A 729 28.61 -34.47 -34.33
N PRO A 730 28.95 -35.22 -35.39
CA PRO A 730 28.28 -35.14 -36.70
C PRO A 730 26.78 -35.43 -36.64
N ALA A 731 26.34 -36.32 -35.74
CA ALA A 731 24.92 -36.68 -35.58
C ALA A 731 24.09 -35.52 -35.02
N LEU A 732 24.61 -34.81 -34.01
CA LEU A 732 23.95 -33.59 -33.51
C LEU A 732 23.94 -32.49 -34.56
N TYR A 733 25.02 -32.35 -35.33
CA TYR A 733 25.08 -31.38 -36.42
C TYR A 733 23.97 -31.59 -37.45
N GLU A 734 23.79 -32.82 -37.96
CA GLU A 734 22.73 -33.13 -38.94
C GLU A 734 21.33 -32.90 -38.36
N GLU A 735 21.12 -33.22 -37.09
CA GLU A 735 19.86 -33.02 -36.41
C GLU A 735 19.52 -31.54 -36.23
N ILE A 736 20.47 -30.74 -35.75
CA ILE A 736 20.30 -29.28 -35.64
C ILE A 736 19.99 -28.70 -37.02
N GLN A 737 20.72 -29.11 -38.06
CA GLN A 737 20.49 -28.64 -39.44
C GLN A 737 19.09 -29.00 -39.93
N THR A 738 18.60 -30.21 -39.63
CA THR A 738 17.24 -30.65 -39.97
C THR A 738 16.18 -29.78 -39.28
N ILE A 739 16.37 -29.49 -37.99
CA ILE A 739 15.45 -28.66 -37.21
C ILE A 739 15.43 -27.23 -37.74
N TRP A 740 16.60 -26.61 -37.98
CA TRP A 740 16.68 -25.25 -38.54
C TRP A 740 16.00 -25.15 -39.91
N ASN A 741 16.27 -26.10 -40.81
CA ASN A 741 15.61 -26.13 -42.12
C ASN A 741 14.09 -26.25 -41.98
N SER A 742 13.58 -26.99 -40.98
CA SER A 742 12.13 -27.09 -40.72
C SER A 742 11.51 -25.82 -40.14
N LEU A 743 12.30 -24.97 -39.48
CA LEU A 743 11.86 -23.69 -38.94
C LEU A 743 11.86 -22.60 -40.01
N ASP A 744 12.85 -22.63 -40.92
CA ASP A 744 12.96 -21.70 -42.07
C ASP A 744 11.85 -21.94 -43.12
N VAL A 745 11.38 -23.18 -43.27
CA VAL A 745 10.29 -23.55 -44.22
C VAL A 745 8.89 -23.21 -43.68
N LYS A 746 8.76 -22.79 -42.42
CA LYS A 746 7.46 -22.45 -41.79
C LYS A 746 7.12 -20.94 -41.82
N GLN A 747 7.87 -20.14 -42.57
CA GLN A 747 7.49 -18.80 -43.04
C GLN A 747 7.31 -18.84 -44.55
#